data_AF-A0A1N6EYN6-F1
#
_entry.id   AF-A0A1N6EYN6-F1
#
_cell.length_a   1.000
_cell.length_b   1.000
_cell.length_c   1.000
_cell.angle_alpha   90.00
_cell.angle_beta   90.00
_cell.angle_gamma   90.00
#
_symmetry.space_group_name_H-M   'P 1'
#
loop_
_entity.id
_entity.type
_entity.pdbx_description
1 polymer ?
#
loop_
_entity_poly.entity_id
_entity_poly.type
_entity_poly.pdbx_seq_one_letter_code
_entity_poly.pdbx_strand_id
1 'polypeptide(L)'
;MSSELIRNVILKRGVPIGALALLLAVPATVATSAAAETPACGSVLGTDSLPAAFAAASTTFDVPEDLLAGLSYTQSRWDGHDGTVSADGGYGMFNLLDHAPTLERGGTATDSEREGASPLDRAAELTGLDESLIMADDAANVCGAAALLADYAGPEADADVPASYASAIDRFSDSDRFSERVFATIRAGAERKLADGTSVALAADPTLVQTATAENDPGTDCPAGLGCEWIEAPYAKSDPAAPDDTGSYGNHDLADRTGEGGPTIDYIVIHGTEGSYSTTLNLVQDPDYLAWNYTLRSSDGHVAQHLDPKDVGWHAGNWYVNMHSIGLEHESYAGTSGWFTEAMYQSSAALVKHLAGEYDIPLDRAHIIGHDQIPGTVNGNTASQHWDPGPYWDWDHYFELLGAPLGGAATTDVQAGDLVSVVAGSADNVQTLTGCSYRDATTGAATTGCATDTRVNYVDAYAAPSTTAQKATDPNQKTSGSQLVSNVASRITSGAPLVVVATDGEWVQVSWAGADVWVRNPAAAPVLRLTTAATLGNAGAAPVSVYGRAYPEAEAYAGTDVGVQGISALEATIAPGQSYVVADDEVAADYYNALTFDGSIPGDRTDVVGTTDYDQLWFAHRFVYAKASELALRTAEQNRNAVEGTGAPTVSGSARVGSRIEATTGTWSRSSLTGFVYQWLADGTPIDGATESSLTLTPALVGSDLSVRVTTADPVFAVVAQESTATRVQPGTIDELLAPKVAGRASVGRTLTVDTGAWSPEGEVAVQWLRDGEPVRGATKTEYRLNGHDLRHHVSVRITVTAPGYASKTVVTDAVRVTAGTAPHGHGGHGGHTLG
;
A
#
# COMPACT_ATOMS: atom_id res chain seq x y z
N MET A 1 -10.05 30.59 12.05
CA MET A 1 -10.51 31.62 13.02
C MET A 1 -12.00 31.44 13.27
N SER A 2 -12.37 31.37 14.55
CA SER A 2 -13.68 31.59 15.21
C SER A 2 -14.97 30.84 14.80
N SER A 3 -15.36 30.01 15.76
CA SER A 3 -16.66 29.46 16.17
C SER A 3 -17.85 30.45 16.29
N GLU A 4 -19.05 29.83 16.37
CA GLU A 4 -20.35 30.28 16.94
C GLU A 4 -21.33 31.12 16.09
N LEU A 5 -22.53 30.56 15.83
CA LEU A 5 -23.78 31.03 16.45
C LEU A 5 -24.97 30.05 16.29
N ILE A 6 -25.61 29.73 17.41
CA ILE A 6 -26.90 29.04 17.56
C ILE A 6 -28.01 30.11 17.72
N ARG A 7 -29.23 29.91 17.16
CA ARG A 7 -30.51 30.16 17.86
C ARG A 7 -31.79 29.69 17.13
N ASN A 8 -32.59 28.96 17.92
CA ASN A 8 -33.94 28.44 17.71
C ASN A 8 -35.04 29.48 17.41
N VAL A 9 -36.09 29.05 16.70
CA VAL A 9 -37.49 29.41 16.99
C VAL A 9 -38.42 28.20 16.78
N ILE A 10 -39.09 27.79 17.86
CA ILE A 10 -40.27 26.90 17.90
C ILE A 10 -41.49 27.80 18.14
N LEU A 11 -42.61 27.60 17.43
CA LEU A 11 -43.98 27.48 17.99
C LEU A 11 -45.10 27.43 16.92
N LYS A 12 -45.69 26.23 16.82
CA LYS A 12 -47.14 25.89 16.83
C LYS A 12 -48.14 26.78 16.08
N ARG A 13 -48.95 26.12 15.24
CA ARG A 13 -50.43 26.08 15.34
C ARG A 13 -50.99 24.94 14.49
N GLY A 14 -51.77 24.05 15.13
CA GLY A 14 -52.71 23.17 14.45
C GLY A 14 -54.12 23.50 14.89
N VAL A 15 -55.11 23.30 14.00
CA VAL A 15 -56.49 22.86 14.31
C VAL A 15 -57.06 22.17 13.04
N PRO A 16 -57.80 21.05 13.15
CA PRO A 16 -58.36 20.29 12.03
C PRO A 16 -59.88 20.52 11.83
N ILE A 17 -60.47 19.75 10.91
CA ILE A 17 -61.89 19.36 10.72
C ILE A 17 -62.59 19.94 9.48
N GLY A 18 -62.70 19.10 8.45
CA GLY A 18 -63.97 18.54 7.96
C GLY A 18 -64.98 19.45 7.25
N ALA A 19 -65.18 19.22 5.96
CA ALA A 19 -66.48 19.38 5.32
C ALA A 19 -66.62 18.45 4.09
N LEU A 20 -67.50 17.48 4.25
CA LEU A 20 -68.07 16.61 3.23
C LEU A 20 -69.00 17.46 2.34
N ALA A 21 -68.79 17.50 1.02
CA ALA A 21 -69.74 18.12 0.10
C ALA A 21 -69.97 17.25 -1.14
N LEU A 22 -71.26 17.05 -1.38
CA LEU A 22 -71.94 16.17 -2.33
C LEU A 22 -71.44 16.21 -3.79
N LEU A 23 -71.48 15.01 -4.39
CA LEU A 23 -71.52 14.77 -5.83
C LEU A 23 -72.64 15.55 -6.52
N LEU A 24 -72.28 16.27 -7.58
CA LEU A 24 -73.15 16.53 -8.72
C LEU A 24 -72.43 16.05 -9.98
N ALA A 25 -72.86 14.89 -10.47
CA ALA A 25 -72.42 14.34 -11.74
C ALA A 25 -72.98 15.19 -12.89
N VAL A 26 -72.10 15.90 -13.59
CA VAL A 26 -72.35 16.40 -14.94
C VAL A 26 -71.74 15.38 -15.90
N PRO A 27 -72.45 14.92 -16.93
CA PRO A 27 -71.87 14.00 -17.91
C PRO A 27 -70.89 14.80 -18.77
N ALA A 28 -69.63 14.85 -18.35
CA ALA A 28 -68.56 15.17 -19.27
C ALA A 28 -68.48 13.99 -20.24
N THR A 29 -68.91 14.26 -21.47
CA THR A 29 -68.63 13.44 -22.64
C THR A 29 -67.20 12.92 -22.52
N VAL A 30 -67.07 11.60 -22.46
CA VAL A 30 -65.80 10.92 -22.70
C VAL A 30 -65.41 11.30 -24.11
N ALA A 31 -64.66 12.40 -24.26
CA ALA A 31 -63.67 12.45 -25.30
C ALA A 31 -62.76 11.28 -24.96
N THR A 32 -62.94 10.17 -25.65
CA THR A 32 -61.86 9.24 -25.87
C THR A 32 -60.76 10.08 -26.49
N SER A 33 -59.89 10.65 -25.66
CA SER A 33 -58.53 10.92 -26.08
C SER A 33 -58.08 9.58 -26.63
N ALA A 34 -57.94 9.51 -27.96
CA ALA A 34 -57.07 8.51 -28.53
C ALA A 34 -55.81 8.55 -27.65
N ALA A 35 -55.50 7.42 -27.02
CA ALA A 35 -54.19 7.25 -26.42
C ALA A 35 -53.22 7.67 -27.51
N ALA A 36 -52.44 8.73 -27.26
CA ALA A 36 -51.36 9.09 -28.14
C ALA A 36 -50.48 7.84 -28.22
N GLU A 37 -50.39 7.24 -29.40
CA GLU A 37 -49.49 6.13 -29.64
C GLU A 37 -48.08 6.65 -29.39
N THR A 38 -47.42 6.19 -28.33
CA THR A 38 -45.95 6.17 -28.27
C THR A 38 -45.51 4.73 -28.03
N PRO A 39 -45.46 3.88 -29.08
CA PRO A 39 -44.99 2.50 -28.98
C PRO A 39 -43.62 2.29 -29.65
N ALA A 40 -42.91 3.35 -30.06
CA ALA A 40 -41.67 3.23 -30.85
C ALA A 40 -40.64 2.33 -30.14
N CYS A 41 -40.41 2.52 -28.84
CA CYS A 41 -39.45 1.70 -28.09
C CYS A 41 -39.93 0.31 -27.71
N GLY A 42 -41.21 -0.06 -27.94
CA GLY A 42 -41.75 -1.34 -27.47
C GLY A 42 -41.06 -2.56 -28.11
N SER A 43 -40.60 -2.44 -29.36
CA SER A 43 -39.81 -3.45 -30.06
C SER A 43 -38.39 -3.58 -29.50
N VAL A 44 -37.78 -2.46 -29.08
CA VAL A 44 -36.41 -2.40 -28.54
C VAL A 44 -36.37 -2.92 -27.10
N LEU A 45 -37.27 -2.43 -26.24
CA LEU A 45 -37.37 -2.85 -24.83
C LEU A 45 -37.76 -4.33 -24.66
N GLY A 46 -38.35 -4.94 -25.70
CA GLY A 46 -38.74 -6.35 -25.70
C GLY A 46 -37.64 -7.32 -26.14
N THR A 47 -36.43 -6.85 -26.42
CA THR A 47 -35.33 -7.70 -26.89
C THR A 47 -34.60 -8.39 -25.74
N ASP A 48 -34.14 -9.62 -25.97
CA ASP A 48 -33.44 -10.44 -24.98
C ASP A 48 -31.91 -10.27 -25.02
N SER A 49 -31.37 -9.39 -25.88
CA SER A 49 -29.93 -9.14 -25.99
C SER A 49 -29.61 -7.77 -26.60
N LEU A 50 -28.43 -7.23 -26.29
CA LEU A 50 -27.98 -5.94 -26.83
C LEU A 50 -27.88 -5.89 -28.37
N PRO A 51 -27.33 -6.90 -29.07
CA PRO A 51 -27.35 -6.91 -30.54
C PRO A 51 -28.77 -6.87 -31.11
N ALA A 52 -29.72 -7.54 -30.47
CA ALA A 52 -31.12 -7.49 -30.89
C ALA A 52 -31.73 -6.09 -30.64
N ALA A 53 -31.34 -5.41 -29.55
CA ALA A 53 -31.74 -4.03 -29.28
C ALA A 53 -31.22 -3.07 -30.35
N PHE A 54 -29.96 -3.18 -30.76
CA PHE A 54 -29.41 -2.36 -31.86
C PHE A 54 -30.16 -2.57 -33.18
N ALA A 55 -30.39 -3.83 -33.58
CA ALA A 55 -31.15 -4.14 -34.80
C ALA A 55 -32.60 -3.63 -34.75
N ALA A 56 -33.26 -3.77 -33.59
CA ALA A 56 -34.62 -3.27 -33.38
C ALA A 56 -34.68 -1.74 -33.43
N ALA A 57 -33.72 -1.04 -32.80
CA ALA A 57 -33.64 0.41 -32.80
C ALA A 57 -33.32 0.95 -34.20
N SER A 58 -32.40 0.30 -34.91
CA SER A 58 -32.08 0.61 -36.31
C SER A 58 -33.34 0.58 -37.19
N THR A 59 -34.14 -0.48 -37.07
CA THR A 59 -35.40 -0.61 -37.82
C THR A 59 -36.45 0.42 -37.39
N THR A 60 -36.48 0.79 -36.11
CA THR A 60 -37.50 1.66 -35.53
C THR A 60 -37.28 3.13 -35.90
N PHE A 61 -36.02 3.59 -35.92
CA PHE A 61 -35.66 4.99 -36.12
C PHE A 61 -34.95 5.27 -37.45
N ASP A 62 -34.78 4.25 -38.30
CA ASP A 62 -34.12 4.35 -39.60
C ASP A 62 -32.66 4.84 -39.51
N VAL A 63 -31.95 4.40 -38.46
CA VAL A 63 -30.53 4.69 -38.21
C VAL A 63 -29.70 3.44 -38.49
N PRO A 64 -28.50 3.52 -39.11
CA PRO A 64 -27.68 2.33 -39.37
C PRO A 64 -27.28 1.58 -38.09
N GLU A 65 -27.44 0.25 -38.06
CA GLU A 65 -27.08 -0.58 -36.90
C GLU A 65 -25.59 -0.47 -36.53
N ASP A 66 -24.71 -0.56 -37.52
CA ASP A 66 -23.26 -0.40 -37.32
C ASP A 66 -22.89 0.99 -36.78
N LEU A 67 -23.72 2.00 -37.08
CA LEU A 67 -23.52 3.35 -36.54
C LEU A 67 -23.89 3.43 -35.06
N LEU A 68 -25.02 2.85 -34.66
CA LEU A 68 -25.42 2.76 -33.25
C LEU A 68 -24.38 1.97 -32.45
N ALA A 69 -23.93 0.83 -32.98
CA ALA A 69 -22.90 0.02 -32.35
C ALA A 69 -21.55 0.75 -32.28
N GLY A 70 -21.12 1.42 -33.35
CA GLY A 70 -19.89 2.21 -33.38
C GLY A 70 -19.90 3.37 -32.40
N LEU A 71 -20.97 4.16 -32.41
CA LEU A 71 -21.16 5.29 -31.50
C LEU A 71 -21.13 4.83 -30.04
N SER A 72 -21.90 3.81 -29.70
CA SER A 72 -21.94 3.25 -28.36
C SER A 72 -20.59 2.68 -27.91
N TYR A 73 -19.83 2.05 -28.83
CA TYR A 73 -18.49 1.57 -28.52
C TYR A 73 -17.54 2.74 -28.18
N THR A 74 -17.53 3.79 -29.00
CA THR A 74 -16.65 4.96 -28.80
C THR A 74 -17.00 5.75 -27.53
N GLN A 75 -18.22 5.62 -27.02
CA GLN A 75 -18.61 6.22 -25.74
C GLN A 75 -18.23 5.34 -24.55
N SER A 76 -18.72 4.10 -24.49
CA SER A 76 -18.69 3.26 -23.28
C SER A 76 -18.13 1.85 -23.51
N ARG A 77 -17.70 1.51 -24.73
CA ARG A 77 -17.37 0.14 -25.16
C ARG A 77 -18.53 -0.84 -24.97
N TRP A 78 -19.76 -0.35 -25.16
CA TRP A 78 -21.03 -1.06 -24.94
C TRP A 78 -21.31 -1.44 -23.48
N ASP A 79 -20.69 -0.79 -22.50
CA ASP A 79 -21.03 -1.00 -21.09
C ASP A 79 -22.19 -0.05 -20.70
N GLY A 80 -23.28 -0.60 -20.15
CA GLY A 80 -24.45 0.17 -19.72
C GLY A 80 -24.27 0.87 -18.37
N HIS A 81 -23.26 0.47 -17.62
CA HIS A 81 -22.87 1.09 -16.34
C HIS A 81 -23.98 1.17 -15.27
N ASP A 82 -25.09 0.43 -15.42
CA ASP A 82 -26.16 0.27 -14.43
C ASP A 82 -26.70 1.60 -13.86
N GLY A 83 -26.80 2.65 -14.70
CA GLY A 83 -27.23 3.98 -14.29
C GLY A 83 -26.21 4.77 -13.47
N THR A 84 -24.95 4.32 -13.42
CA THR A 84 -23.85 5.12 -12.88
C THR A 84 -23.45 6.20 -13.88
N VAL A 85 -23.29 7.40 -13.34
CA VAL A 85 -22.85 8.58 -14.10
C VAL A 85 -21.42 8.38 -14.60
N SER A 86 -21.09 8.97 -15.75
CA SER A 86 -19.74 9.08 -16.31
C SER A 86 -18.96 10.26 -15.71
N ALA A 87 -17.69 10.38 -16.09
CA ALA A 87 -16.82 11.47 -15.71
C ALA A 87 -17.32 12.87 -16.13
N ASP A 88 -18.10 12.94 -17.21
CA ASP A 88 -18.72 14.17 -17.71
C ASP A 88 -20.23 14.23 -17.49
N GLY A 89 -20.82 13.44 -16.59
CA GLY A 89 -22.25 13.61 -16.25
C GLY A 89 -23.24 12.89 -17.18
N GLY A 90 -22.78 11.97 -18.03
CA GLY A 90 -23.62 11.15 -18.90
C GLY A 90 -23.94 9.76 -18.35
N TYR A 91 -24.91 9.10 -18.99
CA TYR A 91 -25.45 7.82 -18.54
C TYR A 91 -25.61 6.80 -19.66
N GLY A 92 -25.39 5.53 -19.30
CA GLY A 92 -25.61 4.38 -20.16
C GLY A 92 -24.62 4.26 -21.32
N MET A 93 -24.90 3.31 -22.21
CA MET A 93 -23.99 2.90 -23.28
C MET A 93 -23.64 4.00 -24.29
N PHE A 94 -24.45 5.06 -24.35
CA PHE A 94 -24.26 6.18 -25.26
C PHE A 94 -23.78 7.46 -24.55
N ASN A 95 -23.52 7.42 -23.24
CA ASN A 95 -23.12 8.60 -22.46
C ASN A 95 -24.10 9.79 -22.61
N LEU A 96 -25.41 9.55 -22.48
CA LEU A 96 -26.40 10.63 -22.62
C LEU A 96 -26.27 11.61 -21.45
N LEU A 97 -25.76 12.81 -21.72
CA LEU A 97 -25.55 13.87 -20.71
C LEU A 97 -26.86 14.31 -20.06
N ASP A 98 -26.84 14.52 -18.74
CA ASP A 98 -27.98 15.04 -17.96
C ASP A 98 -28.06 16.58 -17.92
N HIS A 99 -27.13 17.26 -18.60
CA HIS A 99 -27.09 18.70 -18.75
C HIS A 99 -26.97 19.10 -20.22
N ALA A 100 -27.29 20.37 -20.48
CA ALA A 100 -27.21 20.92 -21.82
C ALA A 100 -25.74 20.96 -22.32
N PRO A 101 -25.48 20.64 -23.59
CA PRO A 101 -24.15 20.75 -24.18
C PRO A 101 -23.64 22.19 -24.12
N THR A 102 -22.39 22.38 -23.73
CA THR A 102 -21.70 23.66 -23.73
C THR A 102 -20.66 23.62 -24.85
N LEU A 103 -21.10 23.82 -26.11
CA LEU A 103 -20.17 23.96 -27.24
C LEU A 103 -19.13 25.05 -26.91
N GLU A 104 -17.95 24.63 -26.45
CA GLU A 104 -16.88 25.53 -25.99
C GLU A 104 -15.62 25.32 -26.81
N ARG A 105 -15.64 25.93 -28.00
CA ARG A 105 -14.45 26.40 -28.70
C ARG A 105 -14.52 27.92 -28.78
N GLY A 106 -13.38 28.61 -28.66
CA GLY A 106 -13.26 30.07 -28.62
C GLY A 106 -13.71 30.84 -29.88
N GLY A 107 -14.97 30.71 -30.31
CA GLY A 107 -15.53 31.42 -31.46
C GLY A 107 -17.03 31.19 -31.68
N THR A 108 -17.84 32.19 -31.30
CA THR A 108 -19.27 32.40 -31.63
C THR A 108 -20.22 31.20 -31.54
N ALA A 109 -20.77 31.01 -30.33
CA ALA A 109 -21.97 30.21 -30.08
C ALA A 109 -23.13 30.60 -31.02
N THR A 110 -23.79 29.61 -31.63
CA THR A 110 -25.07 29.88 -32.33
C THR A 110 -26.17 28.82 -32.14
N ASP A 111 -25.89 27.62 -31.62
CA ASP A 111 -26.95 26.61 -31.37
C ASP A 111 -27.10 26.17 -29.89
N SER A 112 -26.10 26.32 -29.02
CA SER A 112 -26.21 25.96 -27.58
C SER A 112 -27.20 26.85 -26.80
N GLU A 113 -27.50 28.06 -27.29
CA GLU A 113 -28.54 28.92 -26.71
C GLU A 113 -29.98 28.48 -27.07
N ARG A 114 -30.18 27.55 -28.02
CA ARG A 114 -31.52 27.23 -28.55
C ARG A 114 -32.29 26.15 -27.78
N GLU A 115 -31.63 25.23 -27.10
CA GLU A 115 -32.31 23.99 -26.67
C GLU A 115 -32.70 24.00 -25.20
N GLY A 116 -31.86 24.50 -24.31
CA GLY A 116 -32.15 24.58 -22.87
C GLY A 116 -32.46 23.25 -22.17
N ALA A 117 -32.40 22.11 -22.88
CA ALA A 117 -32.67 20.75 -22.41
C ALA A 117 -31.44 19.86 -22.65
N SER A 118 -31.23 18.86 -21.80
CA SER A 118 -30.11 17.92 -21.93
C SER A 118 -30.36 16.86 -23.01
N PRO A 119 -29.32 16.18 -23.56
CA PRO A 119 -29.47 15.02 -24.43
C PRO A 119 -30.37 13.94 -23.82
N LEU A 120 -30.25 13.71 -22.51
CA LEU A 120 -31.10 12.75 -21.79
C LEU A 120 -32.57 13.18 -21.74
N ASP A 121 -32.85 14.45 -21.41
CA ASP A 121 -34.21 15.01 -21.39
C ASP A 121 -34.84 14.92 -22.79
N ARG A 122 -34.06 15.22 -23.84
CA ARG A 122 -34.51 15.17 -25.22
C ARG A 122 -34.80 13.74 -25.66
N ALA A 123 -33.95 12.78 -25.29
CA ALA A 123 -34.19 11.36 -25.55
C ALA A 123 -35.46 10.85 -24.85
N ALA A 124 -35.69 11.28 -23.60
CA ALA A 124 -36.93 10.98 -22.86
C ALA A 124 -38.16 11.58 -23.55
N GLU A 125 -38.09 12.83 -24.02
CA GLU A 125 -39.19 13.48 -24.75
C GLU A 125 -39.52 12.74 -26.06
N LEU A 126 -38.50 12.40 -26.85
CA LEU A 126 -38.65 11.74 -28.16
C LEU A 126 -39.25 10.34 -28.04
N THR A 127 -38.90 9.61 -26.98
CA THR A 127 -39.32 8.22 -26.78
C THR A 127 -40.56 8.06 -25.89
N GLY A 128 -40.82 9.03 -25.02
CA GLY A 128 -41.81 8.96 -23.95
C GLY A 128 -41.41 8.04 -22.78
N LEU A 129 -40.13 7.67 -22.67
CA LEU A 129 -39.59 6.88 -21.55
C LEU A 129 -39.19 7.80 -20.38
N ASP A 130 -39.25 7.27 -19.15
CA ASP A 130 -38.68 7.95 -17.99
C ASP A 130 -37.15 8.01 -18.09
N GLU A 131 -36.54 9.16 -17.76
CA GLU A 131 -35.08 9.35 -17.76
C GLU A 131 -34.37 8.28 -16.91
N SER A 132 -34.92 7.96 -15.73
CA SER A 132 -34.36 6.92 -14.86
C SER A 132 -34.33 5.52 -15.51
N LEU A 133 -35.23 5.24 -16.45
CA LEU A 133 -35.20 4.00 -17.22
C LEU A 133 -34.13 4.07 -18.31
N ILE A 134 -34.00 5.20 -19.00
CA ILE A 134 -32.94 5.43 -20.01
C ILE A 134 -31.54 5.38 -19.38
N MET A 135 -31.39 5.85 -18.15
CA MET A 135 -30.11 5.80 -17.42
C MET A 135 -29.70 4.36 -17.09
N ALA A 136 -30.64 3.52 -16.66
CA ALA A 136 -30.34 2.24 -16.00
C ALA A 136 -30.60 0.98 -16.85
N ASP A 137 -31.37 1.07 -17.92
CA ASP A 137 -31.70 -0.07 -18.79
C ASP A 137 -31.06 0.08 -20.18
N ASP A 138 -30.27 -0.91 -20.56
CA ASP A 138 -29.49 -0.90 -21.80
C ASP A 138 -30.37 -0.74 -23.05
N ALA A 139 -31.51 -1.43 -23.12
CA ALA A 139 -32.41 -1.36 -24.27
C ALA A 139 -33.12 0.00 -24.33
N ALA A 140 -33.48 0.58 -23.18
CA ALA A 140 -34.02 1.92 -23.09
C ALA A 140 -32.99 2.98 -23.51
N ASN A 141 -31.73 2.82 -23.11
CA ASN A 141 -30.63 3.70 -23.51
C ASN A 141 -30.40 3.65 -25.03
N VAL A 142 -30.35 2.45 -25.62
CA VAL A 142 -30.27 2.25 -27.07
C VAL A 142 -31.45 2.91 -27.78
N CYS A 143 -32.67 2.76 -27.26
CA CYS A 143 -33.84 3.39 -27.87
C CYS A 143 -33.77 4.92 -27.82
N GLY A 144 -33.42 5.47 -26.66
CA GLY A 144 -33.26 6.92 -26.46
C GLY A 144 -32.20 7.51 -27.38
N ALA A 145 -31.03 6.87 -27.45
CA ALA A 145 -29.94 7.32 -28.29
C ALA A 145 -30.26 7.22 -29.79
N ALA A 146 -30.92 6.16 -30.24
CA ALA A 146 -31.32 6.03 -31.64
C ALA A 146 -32.36 7.08 -32.04
N ALA A 147 -33.33 7.36 -31.15
CA ALA A 147 -34.31 8.43 -31.37
C ALA A 147 -33.63 9.81 -31.43
N LEU A 148 -32.70 10.08 -30.52
CA LEU A 148 -31.95 11.34 -30.47
C LEU A 148 -31.07 11.52 -31.72
N LEU A 149 -30.36 10.48 -32.13
CA LEU A 149 -29.49 10.53 -33.32
C LEU A 149 -30.31 10.77 -34.59
N ALA A 150 -31.49 10.14 -34.71
CA ALA A 150 -32.41 10.39 -35.83
C ALA A 150 -32.95 11.84 -35.82
N ASP A 151 -33.30 12.38 -34.65
CA ASP A 151 -33.74 13.78 -34.48
C ASP A 151 -32.64 14.77 -34.89
N TYR A 152 -31.39 14.51 -34.49
CA TYR A 152 -30.24 15.35 -34.83
C TYR A 152 -29.85 15.28 -36.30
N ALA A 153 -29.96 14.10 -36.92
CA ALA A 153 -29.64 13.92 -38.34
C ALA A 153 -30.67 14.57 -39.27
N GLY A 154 -31.92 14.63 -38.84
CA GLY A 154 -32.99 15.25 -39.60
C GLY A 154 -33.35 14.50 -40.89
N PRO A 155 -34.27 15.04 -41.71
CA PRO A 155 -34.85 14.31 -42.84
C PRO A 155 -33.93 14.15 -44.05
N GLU A 156 -32.74 14.75 -44.04
CA GLU A 156 -31.77 14.67 -45.14
C GLU A 156 -30.77 13.53 -44.96
N ALA A 157 -30.73 12.92 -43.78
CA ALA A 157 -29.90 11.75 -43.51
C ALA A 157 -30.43 10.51 -44.23
N ASP A 158 -29.52 9.67 -44.70
CA ASP A 158 -29.80 8.45 -45.45
C ASP A 158 -29.12 7.28 -44.74
N ALA A 159 -29.90 6.31 -44.27
CA ALA A 159 -29.41 5.12 -43.59
C ALA A 159 -28.47 4.27 -44.47
N ASP A 160 -28.61 4.34 -45.80
CA ASP A 160 -27.69 3.67 -46.73
C ASP A 160 -26.37 4.44 -46.91
N VAL A 161 -26.26 5.65 -46.36
CA VAL A 161 -25.08 6.51 -46.41
C VAL A 161 -24.70 6.94 -44.97
N PRO A 162 -24.01 6.09 -44.18
CA PRO A 162 -23.66 6.41 -42.79
C PRO A 162 -22.93 7.74 -42.60
N ALA A 163 -22.14 8.17 -43.58
CA ALA A 163 -21.47 9.47 -43.56
C ALA A 163 -22.43 10.68 -43.51
N SER A 164 -23.69 10.52 -43.90
CA SER A 164 -24.74 11.56 -43.78
C SER A 164 -25.09 11.88 -42.33
N TYR A 165 -24.76 11.01 -41.38
CA TYR A 165 -24.98 11.20 -39.94
C TYR A 165 -23.83 11.95 -39.24
N ALA A 166 -22.74 12.32 -39.92
CA ALA A 166 -21.55 12.89 -39.30
C ALA A 166 -21.88 14.08 -38.35
N SER A 167 -22.59 15.08 -38.84
CA SER A 167 -22.97 16.25 -38.02
C SER A 167 -23.91 15.91 -36.86
N ALA A 168 -24.69 14.84 -36.97
CA ALA A 168 -25.56 14.38 -35.89
C ALA A 168 -24.75 13.70 -34.77
N ILE A 169 -23.74 12.92 -35.13
CA ILE A 169 -22.79 12.27 -34.20
C ILE A 169 -21.94 13.32 -33.48
N ASP A 170 -21.43 14.28 -34.24
CA ASP A 170 -20.67 15.42 -33.71
C ASP A 170 -21.50 16.16 -32.65
N ARG A 171 -22.73 16.52 -33.00
CA ARG A 171 -23.70 17.13 -32.07
C ARG A 171 -24.05 16.25 -30.87
N PHE A 172 -24.08 14.92 -31.06
CA PHE A 172 -24.41 13.96 -30.00
C PHE A 172 -23.43 14.04 -28.82
N SER A 173 -22.14 14.27 -29.10
CA SER A 173 -21.07 14.31 -28.10
C SER A 173 -20.53 15.71 -27.83
N ASP A 174 -21.28 16.75 -28.22
CA ASP A 174 -20.88 18.16 -28.06
C ASP A 174 -19.50 18.47 -28.68
N SER A 175 -19.24 17.90 -29.85
CA SER A 175 -17.96 17.94 -30.54
C SER A 175 -18.17 18.27 -32.02
N ASP A 176 -17.18 18.84 -32.70
CA ASP A 176 -17.23 19.04 -34.16
C ASP A 176 -16.49 17.92 -34.93
N ARG A 177 -15.96 16.91 -34.23
CA ARG A 177 -15.06 15.89 -34.79
C ARG A 177 -15.28 14.47 -34.28
N PHE A 178 -16.23 14.25 -33.39
CA PHE A 178 -16.46 12.94 -32.80
C PHE A 178 -16.84 11.87 -33.84
N SER A 179 -17.49 12.26 -34.92
CA SER A 179 -17.81 11.40 -36.08
C SER A 179 -16.56 10.74 -36.69
N GLU A 180 -15.42 11.43 -36.69
CA GLU A 180 -14.15 10.89 -37.20
C GLU A 180 -13.70 9.66 -36.40
N ARG A 181 -13.90 9.69 -35.07
CA ARG A 181 -13.56 8.57 -34.16
C ARG A 181 -14.55 7.42 -34.28
N VAL A 182 -15.84 7.73 -34.36
CA VAL A 182 -16.88 6.70 -34.56
C VAL A 182 -16.65 5.95 -35.87
N PHE A 183 -16.38 6.66 -36.97
CA PHE A 183 -16.09 6.00 -38.24
C PHE A 183 -14.73 5.30 -38.25
N ALA A 184 -13.73 5.77 -37.50
CA ALA A 184 -12.49 5.02 -37.30
C ALA A 184 -12.73 3.69 -36.58
N THR A 185 -13.60 3.69 -35.56
CA THR A 185 -14.02 2.49 -34.83
C THR A 185 -14.74 1.51 -35.76
N ILE A 186 -15.70 1.98 -36.56
CA ILE A 186 -16.42 1.13 -37.54
C ILE A 186 -15.48 0.58 -38.60
N ARG A 187 -14.51 1.37 -39.09
CA ARG A 187 -13.51 0.89 -40.04
C ARG A 187 -12.65 -0.25 -39.49
N ALA A 188 -12.27 -0.15 -38.22
CA ALA A 188 -11.46 -1.16 -37.55
C ALA A 188 -12.29 -2.39 -37.15
N GLY A 189 -13.57 -2.19 -36.87
CA GLY A 189 -14.41 -3.17 -36.17
C GLY A 189 -14.03 -3.27 -34.69
N ALA A 190 -14.89 -3.92 -33.91
CA ALA A 190 -14.64 -4.17 -32.49
C ALA A 190 -15.35 -5.45 -32.06
N GLU A 191 -14.84 -6.11 -31.02
CA GLU A 191 -15.51 -7.25 -30.38
C GLU A 191 -15.24 -7.19 -28.89
N ARG A 192 -16.27 -7.45 -28.08
CA ARG A 192 -16.14 -7.50 -26.63
C ARG A 192 -17.14 -8.49 -26.02
N LYS A 193 -16.74 -9.09 -24.91
CA LYS A 193 -17.64 -9.82 -24.01
C LYS A 193 -17.93 -8.94 -22.79
N LEU A 194 -19.21 -8.68 -22.55
CA LEU A 194 -19.71 -7.88 -21.43
C LEU A 194 -19.75 -8.70 -20.13
N ALA A 195 -19.95 -8.02 -19.00
CA ALA A 195 -19.95 -8.62 -17.66
C ALA A 195 -21.05 -9.70 -17.46
N ASP A 196 -22.19 -9.55 -18.13
CA ASP A 196 -23.28 -10.54 -18.14
C ASP A 196 -22.98 -11.79 -19.01
N GLY A 197 -21.86 -11.77 -19.72
CA GLY A 197 -21.42 -12.81 -20.64
C GLY A 197 -21.86 -12.63 -22.09
N THR A 198 -22.61 -11.57 -22.41
CA THR A 198 -23.04 -11.24 -23.76
C THR A 198 -21.83 -10.88 -24.64
N SER A 199 -21.76 -11.46 -25.84
CA SER A 199 -20.76 -11.10 -26.85
C SER A 199 -21.36 -10.11 -27.84
N VAL A 200 -20.69 -8.99 -28.02
CA VAL A 200 -21.07 -7.91 -28.94
C VAL A 200 -19.93 -7.75 -29.95
N ALA A 201 -20.28 -7.63 -31.22
CA ALA A 201 -19.31 -7.45 -32.30
C ALA A 201 -19.82 -6.41 -33.30
N LEU A 202 -18.91 -5.53 -33.70
CA LEU A 202 -19.05 -4.58 -34.79
C LEU A 202 -18.14 -5.05 -35.92
N ALA A 203 -18.74 -5.38 -37.06
CA ALA A 203 -17.96 -5.81 -38.21
C ALA A 203 -17.13 -4.64 -38.75
N ALA A 204 -15.88 -4.93 -39.13
CA ALA A 204 -15.03 -3.93 -39.75
C ALA A 204 -15.55 -3.56 -41.15
N ASP A 205 -15.82 -2.27 -41.38
CA ASP A 205 -16.11 -1.73 -42.71
C ASP A 205 -14.98 -0.80 -43.19
N PRO A 206 -13.95 -1.34 -43.87
CA PRO A 206 -12.84 -0.53 -44.36
C PRO A 206 -13.24 0.43 -45.49
N THR A 207 -14.47 0.33 -46.02
CA THR A 207 -14.96 1.20 -47.11
C THR A 207 -15.57 2.50 -46.62
N LEU A 208 -15.87 2.61 -45.32
CA LEU A 208 -16.37 3.83 -44.67
C LEU A 208 -15.26 4.87 -44.52
N VAL A 209 -14.99 5.59 -45.61
CA VAL A 209 -13.98 6.65 -45.66
C VAL A 209 -14.63 7.99 -45.30
N GLN A 210 -14.17 8.59 -44.21
CA GLN A 210 -14.34 10.02 -43.94
C GLN A 210 -12.97 10.68 -44.02
N THR A 211 -12.89 11.86 -44.63
CA THR A 211 -11.65 12.64 -44.66
C THR A 211 -11.34 13.09 -43.23
N ALA A 212 -10.23 12.61 -42.67
CA ALA A 212 -9.73 13.15 -41.41
C ALA A 212 -9.37 14.63 -41.62
N THR A 213 -9.93 15.52 -40.80
CA THR A 213 -9.73 16.96 -40.92
C THR A 213 -8.89 17.54 -39.77
N ALA A 214 -8.63 16.75 -38.74
CA ALA A 214 -7.92 17.17 -37.54
C ALA A 214 -6.39 17.21 -37.76
N GLU A 215 -5.89 18.37 -38.19
CA GLU A 215 -4.48 18.72 -37.99
C GLU A 215 -4.28 19.24 -36.55
N ASN A 216 -3.11 18.95 -35.99
CA ASN A 216 -2.69 19.54 -34.72
C ASN A 216 -2.37 21.03 -34.95
N ASP A 217 -2.67 21.88 -33.97
CA ASP A 217 -2.27 23.27 -34.00
C ASP A 217 -0.74 23.39 -34.06
N PRO A 218 -0.18 24.39 -34.79
CA PRO A 218 1.26 24.55 -34.90
C PRO A 218 1.95 24.69 -33.54
N GLY A 219 3.01 23.91 -33.31
CA GLY A 219 3.81 23.98 -32.08
C GLY A 219 3.34 23.06 -30.95
N THR A 220 2.23 22.34 -31.13
CA THR A 220 1.84 21.27 -30.20
C THR A 220 2.74 20.04 -30.34
N ASP A 221 3.05 19.41 -29.22
CA ASP A 221 3.76 18.14 -29.12
C ASP A 221 2.73 17.00 -28.93
N CYS A 222 2.25 16.48 -30.06
CA CYS A 222 1.20 15.48 -30.14
C CYS A 222 1.40 14.55 -31.35
N PRO A 223 0.90 13.31 -31.29
CA PRO A 223 0.92 12.42 -32.44
C PRO A 223 0.08 12.98 -33.60
N ALA A 224 0.51 12.69 -34.82
CA ALA A 224 -0.17 13.15 -36.02
C ALA A 224 -1.61 12.62 -36.08
N GLY A 225 -2.56 13.51 -36.39
CA GLY A 225 -3.98 13.17 -36.54
C GLY A 225 -4.76 13.09 -35.23
N LEU A 226 -4.18 13.43 -34.08
CA LEU A 226 -4.91 13.51 -32.81
C LEU A 226 -5.77 14.78 -32.72
N GLY A 227 -5.38 15.86 -33.42
CA GLY A 227 -6.12 17.11 -33.47
C GLY A 227 -5.87 18.04 -32.28
N CYS A 228 -4.68 18.01 -31.69
CA CYS A 228 -4.38 18.81 -30.50
C CYS A 228 -4.53 20.31 -30.73
N GLU A 229 -5.19 20.99 -29.81
CA GLU A 229 -5.35 22.45 -29.79
C GLU A 229 -4.32 23.09 -28.86
N TRP A 230 -3.79 24.25 -29.23
CA TRP A 230 -2.95 25.05 -28.33
C TRP A 230 -3.79 26.06 -27.56
N ILE A 231 -3.86 25.92 -26.23
CA ILE A 231 -4.51 26.88 -25.33
C ILE A 231 -3.51 27.28 -24.25
N GLU A 232 -2.82 28.39 -24.43
CA GLU A 232 -1.70 28.80 -23.58
C GLU A 232 -2.05 28.88 -22.08
N ALA A 233 -1.24 28.23 -21.24
CA ALA A 233 -1.07 28.59 -19.83
C ALA A 233 -0.16 29.82 -19.76
N PRO A 234 -0.64 30.99 -19.33
CA PRO A 234 0.15 32.21 -19.40
C PRO A 234 1.42 32.14 -18.53
N TYR A 235 2.58 32.43 -19.11
CA TYR A 235 3.77 32.77 -18.33
C TYR A 235 3.77 34.28 -18.04
N ALA A 236 3.17 34.67 -16.90
CA ALA A 236 2.94 36.08 -16.57
C ALA A 236 3.21 36.40 -15.10
N LYS A 237 3.63 37.65 -14.84
CA LYS A 237 3.74 38.21 -13.49
C LYS A 237 2.34 38.45 -12.91
N SER A 238 2.12 38.08 -11.64
CA SER A 238 0.84 38.32 -10.94
C SER A 238 0.48 39.81 -10.90
N ASP A 239 1.50 40.68 -10.80
CA ASP A 239 1.37 42.12 -11.07
C ASP A 239 2.24 42.48 -12.28
N PRO A 240 1.65 42.89 -13.42
CA PRO A 240 2.41 43.32 -14.60
C PRO A 240 3.40 44.46 -14.34
N ALA A 241 3.18 45.26 -13.28
CA ALA A 241 4.07 46.34 -12.86
C ALA A 241 5.22 45.89 -11.95
N ALA A 242 5.24 44.63 -11.48
CA ALA A 242 6.34 44.08 -10.71
C ALA A 242 7.64 44.07 -11.54
N PRO A 243 8.82 44.16 -10.89
CA PRO A 243 10.09 44.00 -11.60
C PRO A 243 10.21 42.59 -12.20
N ASP A 244 11.05 42.43 -13.21
CA ASP A 244 11.18 41.15 -13.93
C ASP A 244 11.91 40.07 -13.11
N ASP A 245 12.64 40.45 -12.04
CA ASP A 245 13.25 39.55 -11.05
C ASP A 245 12.26 39.13 -9.94
N THR A 246 10.95 39.33 -10.13
CA THR A 246 9.92 38.94 -9.17
C THR A 246 9.77 37.42 -9.11
N GLY A 247 9.56 36.88 -7.90
CA GLY A 247 9.11 35.50 -7.68
C GLY A 247 7.58 35.35 -7.63
N SER A 248 6.83 36.42 -7.92
CA SER A 248 5.37 36.40 -8.04
C SER A 248 4.99 36.39 -9.52
N TYR A 249 4.94 35.19 -10.07
CA TYR A 249 4.46 34.87 -11.41
C TYR A 249 3.73 33.52 -11.37
N GLY A 250 2.93 33.23 -12.39
CA GLY A 250 1.99 32.13 -12.39
C GLY A 250 2.34 30.93 -13.26
N ASN A 251 1.53 29.89 -13.06
CA ASN A 251 1.29 28.71 -13.90
C ASN A 251 2.40 27.67 -13.93
N HIS A 252 3.61 28.05 -14.31
CA HIS A 252 4.69 27.11 -14.60
C HIS A 252 6.06 27.81 -14.58
N ASP A 253 7.12 27.01 -14.56
CA ASP A 253 8.50 27.49 -14.67
C ASP A 253 9.09 27.16 -16.03
N LEU A 254 9.79 28.13 -16.63
CA LEU A 254 10.57 27.88 -17.83
C LEU A 254 11.76 26.98 -17.53
N ALA A 255 11.98 25.99 -18.37
CA ALA A 255 13.10 25.07 -18.27
C ALA A 255 13.58 24.62 -19.66
N ASP A 256 14.72 23.93 -19.70
CA ASP A 256 15.22 23.23 -20.89
C ASP A 256 15.50 21.78 -20.53
N ARG A 257 14.42 21.05 -20.18
CA ARG A 257 14.46 19.63 -19.77
C ARG A 257 14.80 18.67 -20.91
N THR A 258 14.81 19.18 -22.13
CA THR A 258 15.14 18.42 -23.35
C THR A 258 16.60 18.57 -23.77
N GLY A 259 17.35 19.48 -23.14
CA GLY A 259 18.75 19.78 -23.43
C GLY A 259 19.74 19.21 -22.40
N GLU A 260 21.04 19.34 -22.68
CA GLU A 260 22.08 18.99 -21.71
C GLU A 260 22.03 19.93 -20.50
N GLY A 261 21.75 19.39 -19.31
CA GLY A 261 21.86 20.10 -18.02
C GLY A 261 20.55 20.60 -17.40
N GLY A 262 19.38 20.23 -17.94
CA GLY A 262 18.09 20.32 -17.24
C GLY A 262 17.70 18.99 -16.59
N PRO A 263 16.72 18.99 -15.67
CA PRO A 263 16.20 17.75 -15.08
C PRO A 263 15.53 16.88 -16.14
N THR A 264 15.66 15.57 -16.01
CA THR A 264 15.08 14.58 -16.94
C THR A 264 13.56 14.53 -16.83
N ILE A 265 12.87 14.08 -17.88
CA ILE A 265 11.44 13.83 -17.85
C ILE A 265 11.23 12.33 -17.72
N ASP A 266 10.84 11.87 -16.53
CA ASP A 266 10.79 10.45 -16.18
C ASP A 266 9.36 9.95 -15.99
N TYR A 267 8.38 10.85 -15.75
CA TYR A 267 7.00 10.45 -15.47
C TYR A 267 5.98 11.15 -16.37
N ILE A 268 4.88 10.45 -16.64
CA ILE A 268 3.63 11.04 -17.08
C ILE A 268 2.60 10.83 -15.98
N VAL A 269 2.03 11.93 -15.48
CA VAL A 269 1.06 11.90 -14.38
C VAL A 269 -0.36 12.06 -14.93
N ILE A 270 -1.19 11.06 -14.65
CA ILE A 270 -2.62 11.03 -14.95
C ILE A 270 -3.36 11.67 -13.80
N HIS A 271 -4.06 12.77 -14.10
CA HIS A 271 -4.86 13.53 -13.17
C HIS A 271 -6.34 13.48 -13.51
N GLY A 272 -7.17 13.78 -12.51
CA GLY A 272 -8.56 14.14 -12.67
C GLY A 272 -8.80 15.60 -12.27
N THR A 273 -9.51 16.34 -13.09
CA THR A 273 -9.65 17.81 -12.97
C THR A 273 -10.43 18.30 -11.75
N GLU A 274 -11.28 17.46 -11.16
CA GLU A 274 -12.32 17.85 -10.20
C GLU A 274 -13.24 18.97 -10.73
N GLY A 275 -13.47 19.00 -12.05
CA GLY A 275 -14.17 20.07 -12.76
C GLY A 275 -14.51 19.73 -14.21
N SER A 276 -15.46 20.48 -14.78
CA SER A 276 -15.75 20.41 -16.22
C SER A 276 -14.59 20.95 -17.05
N TYR A 277 -14.52 20.57 -18.33
CA TYR A 277 -13.52 21.03 -19.28
C TYR A 277 -13.46 22.57 -19.35
N SER A 278 -14.64 23.23 -19.37
CA SER A 278 -14.75 24.68 -19.32
C SER A 278 -14.15 25.30 -18.06
N THR A 279 -14.38 24.69 -16.90
CA THR A 279 -13.80 25.14 -15.63
C THR A 279 -12.28 24.96 -15.67
N THR A 280 -11.81 23.81 -16.14
CA THR A 280 -10.40 23.47 -16.29
C THR A 280 -9.66 24.45 -17.20
N LEU A 281 -10.26 24.82 -18.35
CA LEU A 281 -9.70 25.82 -19.25
C LEU A 281 -9.65 27.23 -18.65
N ASN A 282 -10.63 27.60 -17.82
CA ASN A 282 -10.58 28.88 -17.10
C ASN A 282 -9.45 28.90 -16.06
N LEU A 283 -9.22 27.78 -15.36
CA LEU A 283 -8.16 27.65 -14.36
C LEU A 283 -6.78 27.70 -15.00
N VAL A 284 -6.53 26.95 -16.08
CA VAL A 284 -5.20 26.90 -16.70
C VAL A 284 -4.78 28.22 -17.36
N GLN A 285 -5.75 29.04 -17.77
CA GLN A 285 -5.53 30.37 -18.33
C GLN A 285 -5.49 31.48 -17.28
N ASP A 286 -5.76 31.19 -16.00
CA ASP A 286 -5.65 32.16 -14.92
C ASP A 286 -4.15 32.33 -14.54
N PRO A 287 -3.57 33.54 -14.73
CA PRO A 287 -2.17 33.80 -14.39
C PRO A 287 -1.86 33.76 -12.88
N ASP A 288 -2.87 33.65 -12.02
CA ASP A 288 -2.71 33.51 -10.56
C ASP A 288 -2.93 32.05 -10.09
N TYR A 289 -3.10 31.11 -11.03
CA TYR A 289 -3.29 29.68 -10.75
C TYR A 289 -2.12 28.84 -11.26
N LEU A 290 -2.09 27.57 -10.84
CA LEU A 290 -1.13 26.58 -11.32
C LEU A 290 -1.52 26.05 -12.71
N ALA A 291 -0.58 25.42 -13.43
CA ALA A 291 -0.85 24.79 -14.72
C ALA A 291 -0.19 23.42 -14.88
N TRP A 292 -0.60 22.73 -15.94
CA TRP A 292 -0.23 21.37 -16.35
C TRP A 292 -0.16 21.33 -17.88
N ASN A 293 0.47 20.30 -18.44
CA ASN A 293 0.83 20.29 -19.86
C ASN A 293 -0.37 20.08 -20.79
N TYR A 294 -1.31 19.19 -20.44
CA TYR A 294 -2.43 18.82 -21.31
C TYR A 294 -3.75 18.66 -20.55
N THR A 295 -4.86 19.07 -21.16
CA THR A 295 -6.22 18.74 -20.72
C THR A 295 -6.91 17.85 -21.74
N LEU A 296 -7.63 16.83 -21.26
CA LEU A 296 -8.43 15.92 -22.06
C LEU A 296 -9.91 16.08 -21.71
N ARG A 297 -10.73 16.34 -22.72
CA ARG A 297 -12.19 16.42 -22.59
C ARG A 297 -12.82 15.03 -22.62
N SER A 298 -13.77 14.78 -21.73
CA SER A 298 -14.39 13.46 -21.60
C SER A 298 -15.29 13.13 -22.78
N SER A 299 -16.11 14.08 -23.24
CA SER A 299 -17.20 13.79 -24.19
C SER A 299 -16.73 13.25 -25.54
N ASP A 300 -15.54 13.66 -25.99
CA ASP A 300 -15.04 13.34 -27.33
C ASP A 300 -13.54 13.01 -27.41
N GLY A 301 -12.85 13.04 -26.27
CA GLY A 301 -11.40 12.84 -26.20
C GLY A 301 -10.60 13.96 -26.85
N HIS A 302 -11.14 15.19 -26.95
CA HIS A 302 -10.36 16.35 -27.39
C HIS A 302 -9.16 16.59 -26.46
N VAL A 303 -8.05 17.05 -27.03
CA VAL A 303 -6.79 17.31 -26.31
C VAL A 303 -6.38 18.76 -26.52
N ALA A 304 -6.23 19.50 -25.43
CA ALA A 304 -5.62 20.83 -25.42
C ALA A 304 -4.25 20.77 -24.74
N GLN A 305 -3.23 21.33 -25.38
CA GLN A 305 -1.91 21.54 -24.79
C GLN A 305 -1.78 22.97 -24.29
N HIS A 306 -1.19 23.14 -23.10
CA HIS A 306 -1.11 24.43 -22.41
C HIS A 306 0.29 24.98 -22.25
N LEU A 307 1.29 24.10 -22.12
CA LEU A 307 2.70 24.48 -22.13
C LEU A 307 3.54 23.38 -22.80
N ASP A 308 4.74 23.75 -23.20
CA ASP A 308 5.74 22.85 -23.79
C ASP A 308 6.23 21.86 -22.73
N PRO A 309 6.32 20.54 -23.01
CA PRO A 309 6.86 19.58 -22.04
C PRO A 309 8.30 19.87 -21.60
N LYS A 310 9.08 20.71 -22.30
CA LYS A 310 10.38 21.15 -21.75
C LYS A 310 10.23 22.03 -20.50
N ASP A 311 9.11 22.73 -20.33
CA ASP A 311 8.82 23.62 -19.20
C ASP A 311 8.13 22.84 -18.06
N VAL A 312 8.26 23.31 -16.82
CA VAL A 312 7.81 22.60 -15.61
C VAL A 312 6.42 23.06 -15.17
N GLY A 313 5.42 22.21 -15.34
CA GLY A 313 4.07 22.44 -14.82
C GLY A 313 4.01 22.26 -13.29
N TRP A 314 3.10 23.00 -12.63
CA TRP A 314 2.90 22.95 -11.18
C TRP A 314 1.73 22.03 -10.78
N HIS A 315 1.75 20.78 -11.22
CA HIS A 315 0.58 19.89 -11.19
C HIS A 315 0.61 18.82 -10.08
N ALA A 316 1.79 18.32 -9.68
CA ALA A 316 1.93 17.19 -8.76
C ALA A 316 1.88 17.58 -7.27
N GLY A 317 2.05 18.86 -6.92
CA GLY A 317 2.19 19.30 -5.51
C GLY A 317 3.48 18.80 -4.82
N ASN A 318 4.38 18.19 -5.59
CA ASN A 318 5.70 17.73 -5.18
C ASN A 318 6.70 18.21 -6.23
N TRP A 319 7.55 19.19 -5.87
CA TRP A 319 8.45 19.85 -6.82
C TRP A 319 9.40 18.88 -7.54
N TYR A 320 9.88 17.86 -6.83
CA TYR A 320 10.70 16.82 -7.45
C TYR A 320 9.93 16.10 -8.56
N VAL A 321 8.67 15.74 -8.33
CA VAL A 321 7.85 15.12 -9.38
C VAL A 321 7.50 16.11 -10.48
N ASN A 322 7.15 17.37 -10.17
CA ASN A 322 6.88 18.40 -11.18
C ASN A 322 8.04 18.53 -12.18
N MET A 323 9.28 18.69 -11.68
CA MET A 323 10.43 18.89 -12.56
C MET A 323 10.75 17.66 -13.41
N HIS A 324 10.34 16.46 -12.98
CA HIS A 324 10.53 15.20 -13.69
C HIS A 324 9.31 14.69 -14.45
N SER A 325 8.24 15.48 -14.63
CA SER A 325 7.02 14.93 -15.22
C SER A 325 6.30 15.83 -16.21
N ILE A 326 5.36 15.19 -16.91
CA ILE A 326 4.35 15.81 -17.77
C ILE A 326 2.98 15.53 -17.13
N GLY A 327 2.20 16.57 -16.86
CA GLY A 327 0.87 16.45 -16.26
C GLY A 327 -0.26 16.42 -17.31
N LEU A 328 -1.12 15.40 -17.24
CA LEU A 328 -2.32 15.24 -18.08
C LEU A 328 -3.59 15.27 -17.22
N GLU A 329 -4.38 16.31 -17.37
CA GLU A 329 -5.66 16.51 -16.69
C GLU A 329 -6.82 15.90 -17.48
N HIS A 330 -7.51 14.92 -16.90
CA HIS A 330 -8.68 14.28 -17.50
C HIS A 330 -9.95 14.84 -16.88
N GLU A 331 -10.83 15.42 -17.70
CA GLU A 331 -12.12 15.97 -17.24
C GLU A 331 -12.90 14.92 -16.44
N SER A 332 -12.99 15.12 -15.12
CA SER A 332 -13.57 14.15 -14.20
C SER A 332 -13.73 14.66 -12.77
N TYR A 333 -14.37 13.84 -11.95
CA TYR A 333 -14.51 13.99 -10.50
C TYR A 333 -14.15 12.67 -9.82
N ALA A 334 -13.00 12.59 -9.14
CA ALA A 334 -12.48 11.32 -8.59
C ALA A 334 -13.46 10.66 -7.59
N GLY A 335 -14.39 11.42 -7.01
CA GLY A 335 -15.41 10.93 -6.09
C GLY A 335 -16.66 10.34 -6.72
N THR A 336 -17.02 10.76 -7.93
CA THR A 336 -18.35 10.52 -8.51
C THR A 336 -18.35 10.09 -9.97
N SER A 337 -17.23 10.16 -10.69
CA SER A 337 -17.18 9.87 -12.13
C SER A 337 -17.71 8.52 -12.54
N GLY A 338 -17.67 7.48 -11.69
CA GLY A 338 -18.19 6.14 -12.01
C GLY A 338 -17.39 5.37 -13.07
N TRP A 339 -17.18 5.98 -14.24
CA TRP A 339 -16.45 5.49 -15.40
C TRP A 339 -16.01 6.67 -16.31
N PHE A 340 -15.15 6.38 -17.29
CA PHE A 340 -14.60 7.36 -18.23
C PHE A 340 -14.86 6.90 -19.66
N THR A 341 -15.03 7.84 -20.59
CA THR A 341 -15.37 7.51 -21.96
C THR A 341 -14.22 6.82 -22.70
N GLU A 342 -14.56 5.96 -23.65
CA GLU A 342 -13.57 5.28 -24.49
C GLU A 342 -12.81 6.26 -25.38
N ALA A 343 -13.47 7.31 -25.87
CA ALA A 343 -12.83 8.34 -26.66
C ALA A 343 -11.70 9.04 -25.91
N MET A 344 -11.92 9.37 -24.63
CA MET A 344 -10.89 9.98 -23.80
C MET A 344 -9.74 8.99 -23.52
N TYR A 345 -10.04 7.73 -23.22
CA TYR A 345 -9.02 6.69 -23.05
C TYR A 345 -8.14 6.53 -24.30
N GLN A 346 -8.74 6.46 -25.48
CA GLN A 346 -8.01 6.30 -26.74
C GLN A 346 -7.11 7.51 -27.04
N SER A 347 -7.61 8.73 -26.86
CA SER A 347 -6.82 9.95 -27.03
C SER A 347 -5.68 10.05 -26.04
N SER A 348 -5.97 9.79 -24.76
CA SER A 348 -4.97 9.76 -23.69
C SER A 348 -3.87 8.77 -23.99
N ALA A 349 -4.24 7.53 -24.34
CA ALA A 349 -3.26 6.49 -24.66
C ALA A 349 -2.44 6.82 -25.91
N ALA A 350 -3.04 7.43 -26.95
CA ALA A 350 -2.32 7.89 -28.12
C ALA A 350 -1.28 8.98 -27.77
N LEU A 351 -1.69 9.96 -26.98
CA LEU A 351 -0.81 11.03 -26.49
C LEU A 351 0.32 10.48 -25.62
N VAL A 352 0.01 9.63 -24.63
CA VAL A 352 1.00 9.06 -23.72
C VAL A 352 2.01 8.18 -24.47
N LYS A 353 1.59 7.39 -25.46
CA LYS A 353 2.55 6.62 -26.30
C LYS A 353 3.49 7.51 -27.08
N HIS A 354 2.99 8.66 -27.57
CA HIS A 354 3.81 9.64 -28.28
C HIS A 354 4.83 10.28 -27.35
N LEU A 355 4.37 10.84 -26.23
CA LEU A 355 5.24 11.50 -25.25
C LEU A 355 6.26 10.52 -24.66
N ALA A 356 5.84 9.30 -24.34
CA ALA A 356 6.74 8.27 -23.84
C ALA A 356 7.83 7.90 -24.86
N GLY A 357 7.50 7.87 -26.16
CA GLY A 357 8.47 7.63 -27.22
C GLY A 357 9.40 8.81 -27.48
N GLU A 358 8.93 10.05 -27.32
CA GLU A 358 9.72 11.26 -27.53
C GLU A 358 10.70 11.51 -26.38
N TYR A 359 10.28 11.22 -25.15
CA TYR A 359 11.04 11.50 -23.93
C TYR A 359 11.66 10.25 -23.28
N ASP A 360 11.68 9.12 -23.99
CA ASP A 360 12.24 7.83 -23.53
C ASP A 360 11.66 7.34 -22.19
N ILE A 361 10.37 7.63 -21.92
CA ILE A 361 9.68 7.23 -20.69
C ILE A 361 9.15 5.79 -20.82
N PRO A 362 9.47 4.88 -19.90
CA PRO A 362 8.93 3.52 -19.93
C PRO A 362 7.41 3.47 -19.84
N LEU A 363 6.76 2.62 -20.66
CA LEU A 363 5.32 2.36 -20.56
C LEU A 363 5.02 1.31 -19.49
N ASP A 364 5.24 1.66 -18.22
CA ASP A 364 4.92 0.84 -17.05
C ASP A 364 4.25 1.66 -15.94
N ARG A 365 3.88 1.01 -14.84
CA ARG A 365 3.20 1.67 -13.71
C ARG A 365 4.12 2.42 -12.75
N ALA A 366 5.44 2.37 -12.96
CA ALA A 366 6.40 3.20 -12.22
C ALA A 366 6.55 4.59 -12.87
N HIS A 367 6.34 4.69 -14.19
CA HIS A 367 6.54 5.92 -14.96
C HIS A 367 5.23 6.54 -15.49
N ILE A 368 4.21 5.72 -15.76
CA ILE A 368 2.84 6.20 -16.04
C ILE A 368 2.03 6.06 -14.77
N ILE A 369 1.83 7.18 -14.06
CA ILE A 369 1.40 7.18 -12.66
C ILE A 369 0.13 8.03 -12.46
N GLY A 370 -0.68 7.69 -11.46
CA GLY A 370 -1.76 8.55 -10.98
C GLY A 370 -1.24 9.54 -9.94
N HIS A 371 -1.95 10.66 -9.73
CA HIS A 371 -1.61 11.61 -8.68
C HIS A 371 -1.67 10.96 -7.28
N ASP A 372 -2.55 9.98 -7.09
CA ASP A 372 -2.65 9.15 -5.90
C ASP A 372 -1.36 8.39 -5.54
N GLN A 373 -0.43 8.22 -6.48
CA GLN A 373 0.86 7.54 -6.25
C GLN A 373 2.00 8.48 -5.85
N ILE A 374 1.77 9.79 -5.80
CA ILE A 374 2.81 10.76 -5.47
C ILE A 374 2.99 10.85 -3.94
N PRO A 375 4.23 10.72 -3.42
CA PRO A 375 4.46 10.81 -1.98
C PRO A 375 4.40 12.25 -1.47
N GLY A 376 4.04 12.38 -0.17
CA GLY A 376 4.19 13.63 0.56
C GLY A 376 5.64 14.10 0.59
N THR A 377 5.86 15.41 0.52
CA THR A 377 7.21 16.00 0.38
C THR A 377 8.07 15.95 1.66
N VAL A 378 7.42 15.95 2.82
CA VAL A 378 8.01 15.92 4.17
C VAL A 378 7.07 15.22 5.15
N ASN A 379 7.58 14.91 6.34
CA ASN A 379 6.78 14.42 7.46
C ASN A 379 5.59 15.36 7.74
N GLY A 380 4.38 14.81 7.79
CA GLY A 380 3.10 15.51 8.00
C GLY A 380 2.36 15.86 6.71
N ASN A 381 3.03 15.90 5.55
CA ASN A 381 2.45 16.34 4.28
C ASN A 381 1.83 15.20 3.47
N THR A 382 1.92 13.96 3.93
CA THR A 382 1.31 12.85 3.18
C THR A 382 -0.23 12.92 3.24
N ALA A 383 -0.81 13.40 4.34
CA ALA A 383 -2.27 13.53 4.47
C ALA A 383 -2.90 14.60 3.55
N SER A 384 -2.07 15.46 2.93
CA SER A 384 -2.50 16.48 1.96
C SER A 384 -2.24 16.07 0.51
N GLN A 385 -1.73 14.86 0.26
CA GLN A 385 -1.59 14.38 -1.12
C GLN A 385 -2.96 14.13 -1.75
N HIS A 386 -2.98 14.35 -3.05
CA HIS A 386 -4.12 14.14 -3.90
C HIS A 386 -4.40 12.64 -4.08
N TRP A 387 -5.54 12.32 -4.69
CA TRP A 387 -6.04 10.94 -4.81
C TRP A 387 -6.75 10.67 -6.14
N ASP A 388 -6.71 11.62 -7.07
CA ASP A 388 -7.09 11.47 -8.46
C ASP A 388 -6.05 10.59 -9.21
N PRO A 389 -6.43 9.90 -10.29
CA PRO A 389 -7.73 9.93 -10.99
C PRO A 389 -8.86 9.17 -10.25
N GLY A 390 -8.57 8.65 -9.06
CA GLY A 390 -9.56 8.01 -8.21
C GLY A 390 -9.79 6.53 -8.55
N PRO A 391 -10.75 5.88 -7.87
CA PRO A 391 -10.92 4.43 -7.95
C PRO A 391 -11.52 3.93 -9.28
N TYR A 392 -12.02 4.84 -10.11
CA TYR A 392 -12.79 4.53 -11.32
C TYR A 392 -11.92 4.45 -12.57
N TRP A 393 -10.69 4.95 -12.53
CA TRP A 393 -9.79 4.91 -13.68
C TRP A 393 -9.34 3.47 -13.94
N ASP A 394 -9.70 2.94 -15.11
CA ASP A 394 -9.38 1.58 -15.51
C ASP A 394 -7.96 1.46 -16.04
N TRP A 395 -7.01 1.25 -15.12
CA TRP A 395 -5.60 1.02 -15.48
C TRP A 395 -5.40 -0.23 -16.34
N ASP A 396 -6.26 -1.25 -16.24
CA ASP A 396 -6.11 -2.49 -17.03
C ASP A 396 -6.34 -2.17 -18.51
N HIS A 397 -7.49 -1.55 -18.81
CA HIS A 397 -7.83 -1.12 -20.16
C HIS A 397 -6.86 -0.05 -20.70
N TYR A 398 -6.48 0.92 -19.87
CA TYR A 398 -5.56 1.96 -20.29
C TYR A 398 -4.23 1.39 -20.79
N PHE A 399 -3.67 0.42 -20.07
CA PHE A 399 -2.42 -0.24 -20.48
C PHE A 399 -2.58 -1.21 -21.67
N GLU A 400 -3.79 -1.76 -21.91
CA GLU A 400 -4.10 -2.45 -23.16
C GLU A 400 -3.97 -1.49 -24.36
N LEU A 401 -4.52 -0.27 -24.26
CA LEU A 401 -4.42 0.76 -25.30
C LEU A 401 -2.98 1.27 -25.48
N LEU A 402 -2.23 1.42 -24.38
CA LEU A 402 -0.80 1.75 -24.42
C LEU A 402 0.02 0.66 -25.14
N GLY A 403 -0.50 -0.56 -25.25
CA GLY A 403 0.21 -1.71 -25.82
C GLY A 403 1.21 -2.34 -24.84
N ALA A 404 1.02 -2.11 -23.54
CA ALA A 404 1.83 -2.63 -22.44
C ALA A 404 0.95 -3.27 -21.35
N PRO A 405 0.09 -4.25 -21.68
CA PRO A 405 -0.93 -4.77 -20.78
C PRO A 405 -0.36 -5.25 -19.43
N LEU A 406 -1.11 -5.02 -18.36
CA LEU A 406 -0.68 -5.30 -16.99
C LEU A 406 -0.68 -6.81 -16.69
N GLY A 407 0.52 -7.36 -16.47
CA GLY A 407 0.74 -8.67 -15.87
C GLY A 407 0.56 -9.89 -16.80
N GLY A 408 0.84 -11.07 -16.24
CA GLY A 408 0.80 -12.36 -16.93
C GLY A 408 -0.49 -13.15 -16.71
N ALA A 409 -0.38 -14.49 -16.66
CA ALA A 409 -1.52 -15.36 -16.35
C ALA A 409 -1.93 -15.27 -14.88
N ALA A 410 -3.24 -15.29 -14.61
CA ALA A 410 -3.80 -15.35 -13.26
C ALA A 410 -3.29 -16.59 -12.50
N THR A 411 -2.94 -16.43 -11.22
CA THR A 411 -2.42 -17.53 -10.40
C THR A 411 -2.92 -17.49 -8.96
N THR A 412 -3.09 -18.68 -8.37
CA THR A 412 -3.15 -18.90 -6.92
C THR A 412 -1.91 -19.59 -6.37
N ASP A 413 -1.02 -20.07 -7.25
CA ASP A 413 0.23 -20.72 -6.88
C ASP A 413 1.26 -19.63 -6.57
N VAL A 414 1.22 -19.15 -5.33
CA VAL A 414 2.10 -18.12 -4.80
C VAL A 414 2.64 -18.60 -3.45
N GLN A 415 3.89 -18.26 -3.17
CA GLN A 415 4.57 -18.55 -1.91
C GLN A 415 5.30 -17.30 -1.41
N ALA A 416 5.74 -17.34 -0.15
CA ALA A 416 6.63 -16.30 0.39
C ALA A 416 7.79 -16.04 -0.58
N GLY A 417 8.24 -14.79 -0.67
CA GLY A 417 9.33 -14.36 -1.53
C GLY A 417 9.04 -14.25 -3.02
N ASP A 418 7.88 -14.72 -3.50
CA ASP A 418 7.43 -14.43 -4.85
C ASP A 418 7.13 -12.94 -5.00
N LEU A 419 7.24 -12.46 -6.24
CA LEU A 419 6.77 -11.13 -6.62
C LEU A 419 5.49 -11.29 -7.43
N VAL A 420 4.49 -10.51 -7.05
CA VAL A 420 3.19 -10.53 -7.70
C VAL A 420 2.79 -9.12 -8.09
N SER A 421 2.11 -8.96 -9.22
CA SER A 421 1.34 -7.75 -9.50
C SER A 421 -0.15 -8.03 -9.32
N VAL A 422 -0.89 -6.99 -8.93
CA VAL A 422 -2.35 -7.04 -8.87
C VAL A 422 -2.94 -6.69 -10.22
N VAL A 423 -3.94 -7.44 -10.66
CA VAL A 423 -4.86 -7.07 -11.74
C VAL A 423 -6.25 -7.23 -11.15
N ALA A 424 -6.85 -6.10 -10.76
CA ALA A 424 -8.12 -6.06 -10.05
C ALA A 424 -9.30 -6.43 -10.97
N GLY A 425 -9.23 -6.03 -12.24
CA GLY A 425 -10.31 -6.20 -13.22
C GLY A 425 -11.50 -5.29 -12.90
N SER A 426 -11.64 -4.17 -13.60
CA SER A 426 -12.71 -3.19 -13.37
C SER A 426 -14.12 -3.76 -13.56
N ALA A 427 -14.30 -4.59 -14.60
CA ALA A 427 -15.61 -5.04 -15.05
C ALA A 427 -16.37 -5.85 -13.99
N ASP A 428 -15.72 -6.69 -13.19
CA ASP A 428 -16.42 -7.55 -12.21
C ASP A 428 -16.12 -7.18 -10.75
N ASN A 429 -15.27 -6.17 -10.53
CA ASN A 429 -14.83 -5.76 -9.21
C ASN A 429 -15.68 -4.62 -8.65
N VAL A 430 -16.81 -5.02 -8.06
CA VAL A 430 -17.75 -4.10 -7.41
C VAL A 430 -17.37 -3.90 -5.94
N GLN A 431 -17.23 -2.64 -5.51
CA GLN A 431 -16.93 -2.28 -4.12
C GLN A 431 -17.96 -1.29 -3.57
N THR A 432 -18.31 -1.43 -2.29
CA THR A 432 -19.14 -0.44 -1.60
C THR A 432 -18.28 0.73 -1.13
N LEU A 433 -18.57 1.92 -1.67
CA LEU A 433 -17.94 3.18 -1.28
C LEU A 433 -18.89 4.06 -0.47
N THR A 434 -18.31 5.02 0.25
CA THR A 434 -19.02 6.06 1.03
C THR A 434 -18.37 7.41 0.80
N GLY A 435 -19.07 8.49 1.14
CA GLY A 435 -18.51 9.85 1.03
C GLY A 435 -18.42 10.39 -0.41
N CYS A 436 -19.06 9.74 -1.37
CA CYS A 436 -19.29 10.33 -2.68
C CYS A 436 -20.31 11.45 -2.50
N SER A 437 -19.84 12.67 -2.70
CA SER A 437 -20.67 13.85 -2.70
C SER A 437 -20.15 14.78 -3.77
N TYR A 438 -21.02 15.08 -4.74
CA TYR A 438 -20.76 16.10 -5.73
C TYR A 438 -21.54 17.37 -5.36
N ARG A 439 -21.00 18.53 -5.71
CA ARG A 439 -21.76 19.77 -5.76
C ARG A 439 -22.06 20.05 -7.22
N ASP A 440 -23.34 19.99 -7.56
CA ASP A 440 -23.87 20.43 -8.84
C ASP A 440 -23.25 21.79 -9.23
N ALA A 441 -22.51 21.80 -10.34
CA ALA A 441 -21.79 22.98 -10.82
C ALA A 441 -22.74 24.13 -11.24
N THR A 442 -23.99 23.82 -11.56
CA THR A 442 -24.99 24.78 -12.04
C THR A 442 -25.91 25.28 -10.92
N THR A 443 -26.29 24.41 -9.98
CA THR A 443 -27.27 24.68 -8.92
C THR A 443 -26.66 24.80 -7.53
N GLY A 444 -25.41 24.34 -7.34
CA GLY A 444 -24.72 24.28 -6.06
C GLY A 444 -25.28 23.24 -5.09
N ALA A 445 -26.24 22.42 -5.52
CA ALA A 445 -26.85 21.36 -4.72
C ALA A 445 -25.88 20.21 -4.49
N ALA A 446 -25.83 19.70 -3.26
CA ALA A 446 -25.03 18.52 -2.96
C ALA A 446 -25.85 17.25 -3.23
N THR A 447 -25.52 16.50 -4.28
CA THR A 447 -25.95 15.10 -4.40
C THR A 447 -25.06 14.27 -3.48
N THR A 448 -25.68 13.43 -2.65
CA THR A 448 -24.98 12.63 -1.63
C THR A 448 -25.34 11.16 -1.80
N GLY A 449 -24.32 10.34 -2.03
CA GLY A 449 -24.47 8.90 -2.20
C GLY A 449 -23.50 8.36 -3.24
N CYS A 450 -22.76 7.30 -2.89
CA CYS A 450 -22.05 6.51 -3.88
C CYS A 450 -23.05 5.60 -4.59
N ALA A 451 -22.78 5.26 -5.85
CA ALA A 451 -23.51 4.19 -6.52
C ALA A 451 -23.40 2.89 -5.70
N THR A 452 -24.47 2.09 -5.69
CA THR A 452 -24.53 0.86 -4.89
C THR A 452 -23.68 -0.28 -5.47
N ASP A 453 -23.37 -0.21 -6.77
CA ASP A 453 -22.63 -1.21 -7.53
C ASP A 453 -21.44 -0.58 -8.28
N THR A 454 -20.61 0.14 -7.53
CA THR A 454 -19.44 0.82 -8.08
C THR A 454 -18.36 -0.15 -8.54
N ARG A 455 -18.10 -0.18 -9.85
CA ARG A 455 -16.96 -0.86 -10.48
C ARG A 455 -15.68 -0.06 -10.20
N VAL A 456 -14.64 -0.72 -9.69
CA VAL A 456 -13.37 -0.07 -9.32
C VAL A 456 -12.15 -0.84 -9.82
N ASN A 457 -11.05 -0.13 -10.00
CA ASN A 457 -9.77 -0.70 -10.43
C ASN A 457 -8.77 -0.89 -9.26
N TYR A 458 -9.25 -1.43 -8.12
CA TYR A 458 -8.37 -1.77 -7.00
C TYR A 458 -8.92 -2.94 -6.16
N VAL A 459 -8.03 -3.66 -5.49
CA VAL A 459 -8.40 -4.60 -4.43
C VAL A 459 -8.04 -4.04 -3.06
N ASP A 460 -8.76 -4.48 -2.03
CA ASP A 460 -8.50 -4.05 -0.66
C ASP A 460 -7.40 -4.87 0.02
N ALA A 461 -6.54 -4.14 0.73
CA ALA A 461 -5.62 -4.66 1.72
C ALA A 461 -6.27 -4.69 3.12
N TYR A 462 -6.03 -5.75 3.88
CA TYR A 462 -6.60 -5.99 5.21
C TYR A 462 -5.52 -6.22 6.27
N ALA A 463 -5.78 -5.85 7.51
CA ALA A 463 -4.86 -6.07 8.63
C ALA A 463 -4.77 -7.55 9.07
N ALA A 464 -5.72 -8.39 8.65
CA ALA A 464 -5.78 -9.83 8.93
C ALA A 464 -6.45 -10.57 7.75
N PRO A 465 -6.27 -11.90 7.59
CA PRO A 465 -6.81 -12.67 6.47
C PRO A 465 -8.33 -12.90 6.60
N SER A 466 -9.11 -11.82 6.57
CA SER A 466 -10.57 -11.84 6.63
C SER A 466 -11.15 -10.56 6.01
N THR A 467 -12.23 -10.69 5.25
CA THR A 467 -12.96 -9.54 4.67
C THR A 467 -13.68 -8.70 5.74
N THR A 468 -13.83 -9.22 6.95
CA THR A 468 -14.36 -8.48 8.11
C THR A 468 -13.27 -7.84 8.96
N ALA A 469 -12.00 -8.07 8.63
CA ALA A 469 -10.89 -7.42 9.33
C ALA A 469 -10.86 -5.93 9.00
N GLN A 470 -10.17 -5.16 9.84
CA GLN A 470 -9.90 -3.76 9.55
C GLN A 470 -9.13 -3.66 8.23
N LYS A 471 -9.56 -2.79 7.33
CA LYS A 471 -8.78 -2.44 6.13
C LYS A 471 -7.43 -1.84 6.54
N ALA A 472 -6.42 -2.04 5.71
CA ALA A 472 -5.09 -1.50 5.93
C ALA A 472 -5.16 0.02 6.16
N THR A 473 -4.35 0.49 7.09
CA THR A 473 -4.13 1.91 7.31
C THR A 473 -2.83 2.30 6.64
N ASP A 474 -2.78 3.49 6.06
CA ASP A 474 -1.52 4.12 5.68
C ASP A 474 -1.18 5.07 6.83
N PRO A 475 -0.12 4.80 7.61
CA PRO A 475 0.34 5.68 8.69
C PRO A 475 0.54 7.12 8.25
N ASN A 476 0.79 7.33 6.96
CA ASN A 476 1.11 8.61 6.38
C ASN A 476 -0.15 9.33 5.84
N GLN A 477 -1.27 8.65 5.56
CA GLN A 477 -2.43 9.29 4.92
C GLN A 477 -3.69 9.33 5.80
N LYS A 478 -4.17 8.17 6.29
CA LYS A 478 -5.39 8.03 7.10
C LYS A 478 -5.27 6.86 8.08
N THR A 479 -5.51 7.10 9.37
CA THR A 479 -5.33 6.12 10.46
C THR A 479 -6.52 5.20 10.71
N SER A 480 -7.61 5.33 9.96
CA SER A 480 -8.79 4.47 10.05
C SER A 480 -9.19 4.00 8.65
N GLY A 481 -8.95 2.72 8.34
CA GLY A 481 -9.28 2.08 7.06
C GLY A 481 -10.79 2.08 6.80
N SER A 482 -11.28 3.17 6.21
CA SER A 482 -12.68 3.46 5.93
C SER A 482 -13.02 3.16 4.47
N GLN A 483 -14.33 3.05 4.18
CA GLN A 483 -14.84 2.96 2.81
C GLN A 483 -15.00 4.34 2.15
N LEU A 484 -14.35 5.39 2.66
CA LEU A 484 -14.46 6.71 2.05
C LEU A 484 -13.82 6.68 0.66
N VAL A 485 -14.50 7.25 -0.34
CA VAL A 485 -14.01 7.29 -1.73
C VAL A 485 -12.67 8.01 -1.87
N SER A 486 -12.36 8.96 -0.99
CA SER A 486 -11.08 9.65 -0.93
C SER A 486 -9.99 8.95 -0.11
N ASN A 487 -10.29 7.78 0.48
CA ASN A 487 -9.32 7.03 1.26
C ASN A 487 -8.66 5.95 0.41
N VAL A 488 -7.42 6.20 -0.03
CA VAL A 488 -6.63 5.27 -0.86
C VAL A 488 -5.68 4.38 -0.04
N ALA A 489 -5.64 4.56 1.28
CA ALA A 489 -4.70 3.88 2.18
C ALA A 489 -4.67 2.34 2.10
N SER A 490 -5.81 1.71 1.79
CA SER A 490 -5.94 0.25 1.66
C SER A 490 -6.05 -0.24 0.22
N ARG A 491 -5.96 0.65 -0.77
CA ARG A 491 -6.23 0.32 -2.16
C ARG A 491 -4.95 -0.15 -2.83
N ILE A 492 -5.01 -1.34 -3.41
CA ILE A 492 -3.99 -1.84 -4.31
C ILE A 492 -4.56 -1.76 -5.72
N THR A 493 -4.17 -0.72 -6.46
CA THR A 493 -4.62 -0.48 -7.83
C THR A 493 -3.98 -1.48 -8.79
N SER A 494 -4.61 -1.72 -9.95
CA SER A 494 -4.03 -2.64 -10.93
C SER A 494 -2.62 -2.18 -11.36
N GLY A 495 -1.78 -3.19 -11.58
CA GLY A 495 -0.38 -3.06 -11.95
C GLY A 495 0.58 -2.80 -10.79
N ALA A 496 0.08 -2.60 -9.55
CA ALA A 496 0.93 -2.47 -8.37
C ALA A 496 1.66 -3.81 -8.07
N PRO A 497 3.01 -3.83 -8.08
CA PRO A 497 3.80 -4.99 -7.72
C PRO A 497 4.01 -5.06 -6.20
N LEU A 498 4.06 -6.28 -5.68
CA LEU A 498 4.09 -6.59 -4.26
C LEU A 498 5.08 -7.73 -3.98
N VAL A 499 5.71 -7.68 -2.81
CA VAL A 499 6.53 -8.78 -2.28
C VAL A 499 5.64 -9.66 -1.41
N VAL A 500 5.50 -10.95 -1.76
CA VAL A 500 4.76 -11.91 -0.95
C VAL A 500 5.56 -12.25 0.30
N VAL A 501 4.92 -12.14 1.46
CA VAL A 501 5.51 -12.40 2.78
C VAL A 501 5.10 -13.77 3.30
N ALA A 502 3.82 -14.12 3.13
CA ALA A 502 3.24 -15.38 3.60
C ALA A 502 1.91 -15.67 2.88
N THR A 503 1.35 -16.86 3.11
CA THR A 503 0.04 -17.27 2.59
C THR A 503 -0.78 -17.98 3.66
N ASP A 504 -2.10 -17.82 3.62
CA ASP A 504 -3.07 -18.53 4.48
C ASP A 504 -4.37 -18.78 3.71
N GLY A 505 -4.50 -19.99 3.15
CA GLY A 505 -5.66 -20.35 2.32
C GLY A 505 -5.76 -19.48 1.06
N GLU A 506 -6.84 -18.73 0.91
CA GLU A 506 -7.04 -17.77 -0.18
C GLU A 506 -6.44 -16.38 0.09
N TRP A 507 -5.70 -16.22 1.19
CA TRP A 507 -5.12 -14.94 1.59
C TRP A 507 -3.61 -14.92 1.41
N VAL A 508 -3.11 -13.79 0.91
CA VAL A 508 -1.70 -13.57 0.62
C VAL A 508 -1.25 -12.36 1.41
N GLN A 509 -0.27 -12.53 2.30
CA GLN A 509 0.31 -11.44 3.05
C GLN A 509 1.43 -10.78 2.23
N VAL A 510 1.48 -9.45 2.21
CA VAL A 510 2.44 -8.66 1.42
C VAL A 510 3.04 -7.52 2.25
N SER A 511 4.26 -7.10 1.90
CA SER A 511 4.89 -5.89 2.48
C SER A 511 4.09 -4.64 2.11
N TRP A 512 3.80 -3.77 3.08
CA TRP A 512 2.95 -2.59 2.91
C TRP A 512 3.28 -1.46 3.89
N ALA A 513 3.87 -0.37 3.38
CA ALA A 513 4.16 0.87 4.13
C ALA A 513 4.80 0.70 5.52
N GLY A 514 5.82 -0.14 5.66
CA GLY A 514 6.49 -0.41 6.93
C GLY A 514 5.81 -1.49 7.80
N ALA A 515 4.70 -2.06 7.31
CA ALA A 515 3.92 -3.12 7.93
C ALA A 515 3.64 -4.24 6.92
N ASP A 516 2.84 -5.24 7.30
CA ASP A 516 2.37 -6.29 6.40
C ASP A 516 0.84 -6.29 6.38
N VAL A 517 0.26 -6.51 5.21
CA VAL A 517 -1.19 -6.55 4.99
C VAL A 517 -1.58 -7.79 4.19
N TRP A 518 -2.86 -8.13 4.22
CA TRP A 518 -3.43 -9.29 3.58
C TRP A 518 -4.29 -8.90 2.39
N VAL A 519 -4.05 -9.55 1.26
CA VAL A 519 -4.82 -9.43 0.02
C VAL A 519 -5.55 -10.75 -0.21
N ARG A 520 -6.81 -10.68 -0.62
CA ARG A 520 -7.60 -11.87 -0.94
C ARG A 520 -7.38 -12.28 -2.40
N ASN A 521 -7.04 -13.55 -2.62
CA ASN A 521 -6.77 -14.13 -3.94
C ASN A 521 -7.49 -15.50 -4.12
N PRO A 522 -8.82 -15.49 -4.33
CA PRO A 522 -9.61 -16.72 -4.39
C PRO A 522 -9.39 -17.48 -5.70
N ALA A 523 -9.39 -18.82 -5.64
CA ALA A 523 -9.21 -19.67 -6.84
C ALA A 523 -10.28 -19.50 -7.93
N ALA A 524 -11.47 -19.03 -7.57
CA ALA A 524 -12.54 -18.77 -8.53
C ALA A 524 -12.31 -17.48 -9.35
N ALA A 525 -11.56 -16.51 -8.81
CA ALA A 525 -11.26 -15.23 -9.45
C ALA A 525 -9.91 -14.70 -8.94
N PRO A 526 -8.77 -15.27 -9.38
CA PRO A 526 -7.47 -14.85 -8.89
C PRO A 526 -7.10 -13.45 -9.42
N VAL A 527 -6.71 -12.56 -8.52
CA VAL A 527 -6.31 -11.17 -8.81
C VAL A 527 -4.80 -11.00 -8.93
N LEU A 528 -4.02 -12.01 -8.53
CA LEU A 528 -2.56 -11.96 -8.58
C LEU A 528 -2.01 -12.51 -9.89
N ARG A 529 -0.93 -11.89 -10.37
CA ARG A 529 -0.09 -12.34 -11.49
C ARG A 529 1.35 -12.46 -10.99
N LEU A 530 2.06 -13.53 -11.34
CA LEU A 530 3.50 -13.56 -11.08
C LEU A 530 4.19 -12.51 -11.92
N THR A 531 5.13 -11.80 -11.31
CA THR A 531 5.97 -10.81 -11.99
C THR A 531 7.43 -10.99 -11.60
N THR A 532 8.31 -10.26 -12.29
CA THR A 532 9.74 -10.21 -12.01
C THR A 532 10.16 -8.76 -11.90
N ALA A 533 10.83 -8.43 -10.82
CA ALA A 533 11.43 -7.12 -10.60
C ALA A 533 12.58 -7.27 -9.60
N ALA A 534 13.44 -6.26 -9.52
CA ALA A 534 14.38 -6.17 -8.42
C ALA A 534 13.62 -5.88 -7.12
N THR A 535 14.19 -6.36 -6.01
CA THR A 535 13.71 -6.00 -4.68
C THR A 535 14.85 -5.53 -3.83
N LEU A 536 14.61 -4.45 -3.10
CA LEU A 536 15.51 -3.92 -2.09
C LEU A 536 14.89 -4.13 -0.72
N GLY A 537 15.71 -4.53 0.25
CA GLY A 537 15.25 -4.79 1.60
C GLY A 537 16.22 -4.35 2.68
N ASN A 538 15.68 -4.04 3.85
CA ASN A 538 16.45 -3.66 5.02
C ASN A 538 17.06 -4.92 5.66
N ALA A 539 18.38 -5.10 5.55
CA ALA A 539 19.11 -6.20 6.19
C ALA A 539 19.65 -5.85 7.60
N GLY A 540 19.47 -4.59 8.02
CA GLY A 540 19.92 -4.10 9.33
C GLY A 540 18.91 -4.37 10.45
N ALA A 541 19.31 -4.02 11.68
CA ALA A 541 18.46 -4.13 12.88
C ALA A 541 17.66 -2.85 13.18
N ALA A 542 17.97 -1.74 12.52
CA ALA A 542 17.27 -0.47 12.67
C ALA A 542 16.36 -0.21 11.45
N PRO A 543 15.20 0.44 11.62
CA PRO A 543 14.38 0.86 10.49
C PRO A 543 15.13 1.84 9.57
N VAL A 544 14.91 1.71 8.26
CA VAL A 544 15.48 2.59 7.22
C VAL A 544 14.47 3.68 6.86
N SER A 545 14.95 4.92 6.71
CA SER A 545 14.09 6.06 6.37
C SER A 545 13.72 6.04 4.90
N VAL A 546 12.53 6.55 4.58
CA VAL A 546 12.11 6.83 3.21
C VAL A 546 11.78 8.30 3.05
N TYR A 547 11.86 8.80 1.83
CA TYR A 547 11.77 10.21 1.48
C TYR A 547 10.74 10.41 0.37
N GLY A 548 10.08 11.56 0.35
CA GLY A 548 9.16 11.91 -0.74
C GLY A 548 9.83 12.62 -1.93
N ARG A 549 11.13 12.88 -1.83
CA ARG A 549 11.95 13.62 -2.81
C ARG A 549 13.38 13.08 -2.76
N ALA A 550 14.07 13.08 -3.89
CA ALA A 550 15.46 12.62 -4.01
C ALA A 550 16.43 13.80 -4.23
N TYR A 551 16.35 14.85 -3.42
CA TYR A 551 17.25 16.01 -3.59
C TYR A 551 18.72 15.69 -3.26
N PRO A 552 19.66 16.45 -3.84
CA PRO A 552 21.09 16.24 -3.69
C PRO A 552 21.61 16.57 -2.29
N GLU A 553 22.78 16.03 -1.95
CA GLU A 553 23.53 16.38 -0.75
C GLU A 553 23.97 17.85 -0.73
N ALA A 554 24.23 18.39 0.46
CA ALA A 554 24.55 19.81 0.66
C ALA A 554 25.81 20.26 -0.12
N GLU A 555 26.75 19.35 -0.34
CA GLU A 555 27.99 19.57 -1.07
C GLU A 555 27.74 19.88 -2.56
N ALA A 556 26.67 19.35 -3.17
CA ALA A 556 26.34 19.58 -4.58
C ALA A 556 25.99 21.04 -4.88
N TYR A 557 25.44 21.76 -3.90
CA TYR A 557 25.08 23.17 -4.03
C TYR A 557 26.30 24.11 -4.04
N ALA A 558 27.48 23.63 -3.64
CA ALA A 558 28.65 24.47 -3.49
C ALA A 558 29.10 25.06 -4.83
N GLY A 559 29.00 26.38 -4.98
CA GLY A 559 29.41 27.11 -6.18
C GLY A 559 28.31 27.27 -7.25
N THR A 560 27.08 26.85 -6.95
CA THR A 560 25.90 27.00 -7.84
C THR A 560 25.12 28.29 -7.61
N ASP A 561 25.41 29.03 -6.54
CA ASP A 561 24.60 30.14 -6.00
C ASP A 561 23.17 29.75 -5.54
N VAL A 562 22.80 28.47 -5.62
CA VAL A 562 21.52 27.92 -5.12
C VAL A 562 21.62 27.59 -3.64
N GLY A 563 20.57 27.93 -2.88
CA GLY A 563 20.45 27.55 -1.47
C GLY A 563 20.19 26.06 -1.28
N VAL A 564 20.89 25.43 -0.33
CA VAL A 564 20.73 24.01 0.01
C VAL A 564 19.27 23.69 0.33
N GLN A 565 18.69 22.73 -0.40
CA GLN A 565 17.38 22.17 -0.09
C GLN A 565 17.51 20.96 0.81
N GLY A 566 16.86 21.01 1.97
CA GLY A 566 16.85 19.90 2.91
C GLY A 566 15.83 18.83 2.53
N ILE A 567 16.21 17.56 2.67
CA ILE A 567 15.27 16.43 2.71
C ILE A 567 14.93 16.09 4.17
N SER A 568 13.74 15.55 4.38
CA SER A 568 13.34 15.00 5.67
C SER A 568 12.65 13.67 5.45
N ALA A 569 12.88 12.73 6.38
CA ALA A 569 12.25 11.42 6.33
C ALA A 569 10.73 11.55 6.50
N LEU A 570 9.99 10.71 5.78
CA LEU A 570 8.54 10.55 5.97
C LEU A 570 8.25 9.79 7.27
N GLU A 571 6.96 9.66 7.61
CA GLU A 571 6.50 9.06 8.86
C GLU A 571 6.77 7.55 8.91
N ALA A 572 6.63 6.88 7.78
CA ALA A 572 6.90 5.46 7.64
C ALA A 572 8.40 5.17 7.42
N THR A 573 8.79 3.94 7.74
CA THR A 573 10.15 3.42 7.58
C THR A 573 10.08 2.00 7.04
N ILE A 574 11.15 1.54 6.39
CA ILE A 574 11.31 0.13 6.01
C ILE A 574 11.82 -0.62 7.24
N ALA A 575 10.95 -1.45 7.82
CA ALA A 575 11.30 -2.22 9.00
C ALA A 575 12.38 -3.29 8.68
N PRO A 576 13.19 -3.72 9.67
CA PRO A 576 14.14 -4.82 9.50
C PRO A 576 13.51 -6.05 8.80
N GLY A 577 14.20 -6.59 7.81
CA GLY A 577 13.77 -7.74 6.99
C GLY A 577 12.55 -7.53 6.10
N GLN A 578 12.01 -6.32 6.02
CA GLN A 578 11.07 -5.97 4.95
C GLN A 578 11.82 -5.68 3.66
N SER A 579 11.15 -6.01 2.56
CA SER A 579 11.62 -5.77 1.20
C SER A 579 10.47 -5.25 0.36
N TYR A 580 10.80 -4.37 -0.57
CA TYR A 580 9.88 -3.70 -1.48
C TYR A 580 10.38 -3.82 -2.91
N VAL A 581 9.46 -3.74 -3.85
CA VAL A 581 9.77 -3.79 -5.29
C VAL A 581 10.40 -2.47 -5.71
N VAL A 582 11.51 -2.55 -6.43
CA VAL A 582 12.13 -1.39 -7.07
C VAL A 582 11.22 -0.94 -8.21
N ALA A 583 10.78 0.32 -8.14
CA ALA A 583 10.01 0.97 -9.19
C ALA A 583 10.96 1.51 -10.27
N ASP A 584 12.04 2.17 -9.83
CA ASP A 584 13.08 2.76 -10.65
C ASP A 584 14.39 2.82 -9.83
N ASP A 585 15.51 2.42 -10.44
CA ASP A 585 16.87 2.45 -9.87
C ASP A 585 17.79 3.48 -10.59
N GLU A 586 17.25 4.28 -11.50
CA GLU A 586 17.95 5.36 -12.21
C GLU A 586 17.49 6.75 -11.74
N VAL A 587 17.18 6.89 -10.45
CA VAL A 587 16.67 8.13 -9.85
C VAL A 587 17.74 9.22 -9.80
N ALA A 588 17.49 10.34 -10.48
CA ALA A 588 18.35 11.52 -10.43
C ALA A 588 18.34 12.17 -9.04
N ALA A 589 19.53 12.46 -8.51
CA ALA A 589 19.66 13.19 -7.25
C ALA A 589 19.84 14.68 -7.52
N ASP A 590 18.76 15.40 -7.81
CA ASP A 590 18.81 16.75 -8.35
C ASP A 590 17.74 17.70 -7.78
N TYR A 591 17.88 18.98 -8.15
CA TYR A 591 16.95 20.03 -7.77
C TYR A 591 17.07 21.18 -8.78
N TYR A 592 16.03 21.36 -9.59
CA TYR A 592 15.92 22.50 -10.46
C TYR A 592 15.47 23.74 -9.69
N ASN A 593 16.33 24.77 -9.69
CA ASN A 593 16.07 26.05 -9.06
C ASN A 593 15.46 27.02 -10.08
N ALA A 594 14.17 27.29 -9.96
CA ALA A 594 13.45 28.33 -10.71
C ALA A 594 12.71 29.23 -9.71
N LEU A 595 13.15 30.48 -9.57
CA LEU A 595 12.65 31.38 -8.52
C LEU A 595 12.14 32.73 -9.02
N THR A 596 12.58 33.19 -10.19
CA THR A 596 12.19 34.50 -10.73
C THR A 596 11.72 34.43 -12.16
N PHE A 597 10.82 35.35 -12.51
CA PHE A 597 10.17 35.41 -13.81
C PHE A 597 11.18 35.48 -14.97
N ASP A 598 12.24 36.28 -14.86
CA ASP A 598 13.24 36.43 -15.93
C ASP A 598 14.48 35.53 -15.79
N GLY A 599 14.63 34.82 -14.67
CA GLY A 599 15.80 33.98 -14.41
C GLY A 599 17.09 34.77 -14.14
N SER A 600 16.99 36.05 -13.75
CA SER A 600 18.17 36.93 -13.67
C SER A 600 18.97 36.82 -12.37
N ILE A 601 18.45 36.17 -11.33
CA ILE A 601 19.16 36.04 -10.06
C ILE A 601 20.28 34.97 -10.14
N PRO A 602 21.36 35.08 -9.36
CA PRO A 602 22.40 34.06 -9.32
C PRO A 602 21.84 32.68 -8.96
N GLY A 603 22.19 31.67 -9.76
CA GLY A 603 21.72 30.29 -9.58
C GLY A 603 20.29 30.03 -10.05
N ASP A 604 19.58 31.01 -10.62
CA ASP A 604 18.28 30.75 -11.24
C ASP A 604 18.43 29.88 -12.50
N ARG A 605 17.37 29.13 -12.81
CA ARG A 605 17.30 28.15 -13.92
C ARG A 605 18.50 27.21 -13.95
N THR A 606 18.92 26.77 -12.76
CA THR A 606 20.06 25.87 -12.59
C THR A 606 19.56 24.58 -12.00
N ASP A 607 19.87 23.47 -12.67
CA ASP A 607 19.70 22.15 -12.10
C ASP A 607 20.93 21.77 -11.26
N VAL A 608 20.72 21.56 -9.97
CA VAL A 608 21.78 21.18 -9.03
C VAL A 608 21.81 19.66 -8.95
N VAL A 609 22.81 19.04 -9.58
CA VAL A 609 22.96 17.58 -9.60
C VAL A 609 23.95 17.11 -8.52
N GLY A 610 23.53 16.15 -7.71
CA GLY A 610 24.30 15.50 -6.65
C GLY A 610 24.79 14.12 -7.03
N THR A 611 25.36 13.42 -6.04
CA THR A 611 25.96 12.09 -6.18
C THR A 611 25.35 11.05 -5.24
N THR A 612 24.33 11.44 -4.46
CA THR A 612 23.60 10.50 -3.60
C THR A 612 22.75 9.57 -4.43
N ASP A 613 23.07 8.27 -4.44
CA ASP A 613 22.23 7.28 -5.12
C ASP A 613 20.92 7.04 -4.35
N TYR A 614 19.79 7.21 -5.04
CA TYR A 614 18.46 6.87 -4.55
C TYR A 614 17.85 5.73 -5.38
N ASP A 615 17.04 4.92 -4.73
CA ASP A 615 16.14 3.98 -5.39
C ASP A 615 14.69 4.43 -5.14
N GLN A 616 13.85 4.37 -6.18
CA GLN A 616 12.41 4.52 -6.07
C GLN A 616 11.79 3.14 -5.76
N LEU A 617 10.95 3.08 -4.74
CA LEU A 617 10.33 1.85 -4.26
C LEU A 617 8.81 1.94 -4.27
N TRP A 618 8.16 0.88 -4.70
CA TRP A 618 6.73 0.68 -4.47
C TRP A 618 6.46 0.50 -2.98
N PHE A 619 5.70 1.42 -2.38
CA PHE A 619 5.51 1.50 -0.95
C PHE A 619 4.05 1.86 -0.61
N ALA A 620 3.27 0.81 -0.34
CA ALA A 620 1.81 0.86 -0.33
C ALA A 620 1.24 1.24 -1.71
N HIS A 621 0.29 2.17 -1.76
CA HIS A 621 -0.38 2.59 -2.99
C HIS A 621 0.44 3.61 -3.81
N ARG A 622 1.66 3.95 -3.38
CA ARG A 622 2.48 5.03 -3.92
C ARG A 622 3.96 4.65 -3.95
N PHE A 623 4.79 5.52 -4.52
CA PHE A 623 6.24 5.35 -4.47
C PHE A 623 6.88 6.20 -3.38
N VAL A 624 8.08 5.81 -2.96
CA VAL A 624 8.96 6.59 -2.08
C VAL A 624 10.40 6.41 -2.53
N TYR A 625 11.28 7.33 -2.11
CA TYR A 625 12.71 7.25 -2.36
C TYR A 625 13.44 6.74 -1.12
N ALA A 626 14.43 5.88 -1.30
CA ALA A 626 15.34 5.45 -0.24
C ALA A 626 16.79 5.60 -0.72
N LYS A 627 17.71 5.88 0.20
CA LYS A 627 19.13 5.95 -0.15
C LYS A 627 19.64 4.54 -0.44
N ALA A 628 20.22 4.32 -1.62
CA ALA A 628 20.65 2.99 -2.06
C ALA A 628 21.65 2.36 -1.07
N SER A 629 22.52 3.18 -0.47
CA SER A 629 23.50 2.75 0.54
C SER A 629 22.91 2.16 1.83
N GLU A 630 21.62 2.36 2.10
CA GLU A 630 20.94 1.88 3.31
C GLU A 630 20.15 0.58 3.07
N LEU A 631 20.00 0.15 1.82
CA LEU A 631 19.28 -1.05 1.42
C LEU A 631 20.20 -2.05 0.72
N ALA A 632 19.74 -3.29 0.63
CA ALA A 632 20.46 -4.34 -0.07
C ALA A 632 19.53 -5.02 -1.07
N LEU A 633 20.08 -5.34 -2.25
CA LEU A 633 19.41 -6.23 -3.20
C LEU A 633 19.08 -7.56 -2.53
N ARG A 634 17.84 -7.99 -2.68
CA ARG A 634 17.31 -9.23 -2.14
C ARG A 634 17.02 -10.22 -3.26
N THR A 635 17.51 -11.43 -3.10
CA THR A 635 17.11 -12.57 -3.93
C THR A 635 15.72 -13.06 -3.53
N ALA A 636 15.05 -13.78 -4.43
CA ALA A 636 13.79 -14.46 -4.11
C ALA A 636 13.93 -15.43 -2.91
N GLU A 637 15.12 -16.00 -2.68
CA GLU A 637 15.38 -16.84 -1.50
C GLU A 637 15.43 -16.02 -0.21
N GLN A 638 16.07 -14.86 -0.23
CA GLN A 638 16.10 -13.97 0.93
C GLN A 638 14.71 -13.39 1.23
N ASN A 639 13.91 -13.07 0.20
CA ASN A 639 12.52 -12.67 0.39
C ASN A 639 11.65 -13.84 0.92
N ARG A 640 11.92 -15.08 0.46
CA ARG A 640 11.27 -16.30 0.97
C ARG A 640 11.50 -16.48 2.46
N ASN A 641 12.71 -16.21 2.91
CA ASN A 641 13.09 -16.24 4.31
C ASN A 641 12.65 -14.94 5.00
N ALA A 642 11.37 -14.56 4.87
CA ALA A 642 10.76 -13.33 5.39
C ALA A 642 10.98 -13.08 6.90
N VAL A 643 11.49 -14.09 7.60
CA VAL A 643 11.98 -14.06 8.98
C VAL A 643 13.44 -14.51 9.02
N GLU A 644 14.33 -13.55 9.23
CA GLU A 644 15.75 -13.76 9.53
C GLU A 644 16.05 -13.43 10.99
N GLY A 645 16.96 -14.17 11.63
CA GLY A 645 17.48 -13.81 12.94
C GLY A 645 18.56 -12.74 12.82
N THR A 646 18.33 -11.56 13.42
CA THR A 646 19.22 -10.40 13.36
C THR A 646 20.20 -10.33 14.54
N GLY A 647 19.99 -11.18 15.55
CA GLY A 647 20.88 -11.29 16.70
C GLY A 647 20.67 -12.61 17.43
N ALA A 648 21.77 -13.30 17.73
CA ALA A 648 21.72 -14.62 18.36
C ALA A 648 21.10 -14.55 19.78
N PRO A 649 20.38 -15.61 20.20
CA PRO A 649 20.01 -15.82 21.59
C PRO A 649 21.21 -15.70 22.53
N THR A 650 20.99 -15.14 23.71
CA THR A 650 22.00 -15.02 24.75
C THR A 650 21.63 -15.88 25.96
N VAL A 651 22.64 -16.52 26.53
CA VAL A 651 22.50 -17.31 27.76
C VAL A 651 23.03 -16.48 28.94
N SER A 652 22.23 -16.37 29.99
CA SER A 652 22.57 -15.63 31.21
C SER A 652 22.44 -16.50 32.46
N GLY A 653 23.10 -16.08 33.55
CA GLY A 653 23.21 -16.85 34.78
C GLY A 653 24.58 -17.50 34.98
N SER A 654 24.77 -18.20 36.09
CA SER A 654 26.02 -18.90 36.37
C SER A 654 26.00 -20.27 35.72
N ALA A 655 26.93 -20.53 34.78
CA ALA A 655 27.09 -21.84 34.16
C ALA A 655 27.79 -22.84 35.11
N ARG A 656 27.20 -23.08 36.29
CA ARG A 656 27.67 -24.04 37.30
C ARG A 656 26.58 -25.04 37.64
N VAL A 657 26.95 -26.29 37.90
CA VAL A 657 26.01 -27.30 38.39
C VAL A 657 25.20 -26.79 39.59
N GLY A 658 23.89 -27.07 39.57
CA GLY A 658 22.92 -26.61 40.56
C GLY A 658 22.37 -25.20 40.29
N SER A 659 22.97 -24.44 39.37
CA SER A 659 22.45 -23.13 38.96
C SER A 659 21.38 -23.27 37.87
N ARG A 660 20.47 -22.32 37.80
CA ARG A 660 19.53 -22.12 36.68
C ARG A 660 20.09 -21.06 35.75
N ILE A 661 20.14 -21.39 34.46
CA ILE A 661 20.49 -20.45 33.38
C ILE A 661 19.23 -20.13 32.57
N GLU A 662 19.20 -18.95 31.97
CA GLU A 662 18.08 -18.44 31.18
C GLU A 662 18.56 -18.03 29.78
N ALA A 663 17.71 -18.24 28.78
CA ALA A 663 17.94 -17.88 27.40
C ALA A 663 17.01 -16.75 26.98
N THR A 664 17.54 -15.77 26.25
CA THR A 664 16.71 -14.84 25.46
C THR A 664 16.25 -15.51 24.17
N THR A 665 15.26 -14.93 23.49
CA THR A 665 14.81 -15.39 22.16
C THR A 665 15.78 -15.04 21.03
N GLY A 666 16.78 -14.18 21.28
CA GLY A 666 17.49 -13.44 20.23
C GLY A 666 16.65 -12.28 19.68
N THR A 667 17.17 -11.60 18.67
CA THR A 667 16.44 -10.59 17.88
C THR A 667 16.20 -11.12 16.48
N TRP A 668 15.04 -10.77 15.94
CA TRP A 668 14.55 -11.22 14.65
C TRP A 668 14.17 -10.00 13.82
N SER A 669 14.25 -10.14 12.50
CA SER A 669 13.83 -9.12 11.53
C SER A 669 12.40 -8.66 11.76
N ARG A 670 11.48 -9.59 12.05
CA ARG A 670 10.08 -9.28 12.33
C ARG A 670 9.83 -9.20 13.84
N SER A 671 9.38 -8.04 14.33
CA SER A 671 9.09 -7.82 15.76
C SER A 671 7.75 -8.42 16.22
N SER A 672 6.86 -8.77 15.28
CA SER A 672 5.53 -9.34 15.53
C SER A 672 5.51 -10.86 15.76
N LEU A 673 6.66 -11.54 15.64
CA LEU A 673 6.72 -13.00 15.76
C LEU A 673 6.31 -13.51 17.13
N THR A 674 5.54 -14.58 17.15
CA THR A 674 5.12 -15.27 18.37
C THR A 674 5.50 -16.75 18.36
N GLY A 675 5.38 -17.42 19.52
CA GLY A 675 5.47 -18.88 19.60
C GLY A 675 6.89 -19.47 19.55
N PHE A 676 7.92 -18.79 20.04
CA PHE A 676 9.29 -19.33 20.06
C PHE A 676 9.41 -20.66 20.83
N VAL A 677 10.08 -21.63 20.21
CA VAL A 677 10.41 -22.94 20.79
C VAL A 677 11.89 -22.99 21.12
N TYR A 678 12.23 -23.50 22.30
CA TYR A 678 13.61 -23.64 22.76
C TYR A 678 14.04 -25.10 22.69
N GLN A 679 15.34 -25.32 22.45
CA GLN A 679 15.98 -26.62 22.63
C GLN A 679 17.42 -26.37 23.12
N TRP A 680 17.73 -26.79 24.35
CA TRP A 680 19.09 -26.73 24.87
C TRP A 680 19.95 -27.85 24.28
N LEU A 681 21.22 -27.56 24.02
CA LEU A 681 22.19 -28.47 23.45
C LEU A 681 23.43 -28.57 24.35
N ALA A 682 23.96 -29.78 24.51
CA ALA A 682 25.26 -30.05 25.11
C ALA A 682 26.20 -30.56 24.02
N ASP A 683 27.32 -29.87 23.81
CA ASP A 683 28.31 -30.20 22.79
C ASP A 683 27.67 -30.34 21.38
N GLY A 684 26.68 -29.49 21.09
CA GLY A 684 25.90 -29.50 19.85
C GLY A 684 24.78 -30.55 19.75
N THR A 685 24.60 -31.39 20.78
CA THR A 685 23.57 -32.45 20.81
C THR A 685 22.37 -32.02 21.66
N PRO A 686 21.11 -32.18 21.20
CA PRO A 686 19.92 -31.86 22.00
C PRO A 686 19.90 -32.58 23.35
N ILE A 687 19.53 -31.85 24.41
CA ILE A 687 19.26 -32.40 25.73
C ILE A 687 17.78 -32.76 25.81
N ASP A 688 17.46 -34.03 26.05
CA ASP A 688 16.09 -34.53 26.09
C ASP A 688 15.20 -33.75 27.07
N GLY A 689 14.07 -33.25 26.58
CA GLY A 689 13.08 -32.50 27.36
C GLY A 689 13.48 -31.08 27.77
N ALA A 690 14.68 -30.63 27.42
CA ALA A 690 15.15 -29.28 27.73
C ALA A 690 14.63 -28.27 26.70
N THR A 691 13.32 -28.02 26.72
CA THR A 691 12.63 -27.17 25.74
C THR A 691 12.07 -25.87 26.30
N GLU A 692 12.37 -25.56 27.57
CA GLU A 692 11.99 -24.30 28.20
C GLU A 692 13.04 -23.21 27.95
N SER A 693 12.66 -21.94 28.13
CA SER A 693 13.58 -20.79 28.08
C SER A 693 14.63 -20.78 29.19
N SER A 694 14.61 -21.78 30.07
CA SER A 694 15.58 -21.94 31.15
C SER A 694 15.99 -23.40 31.34
N LEU A 695 17.20 -23.60 31.87
CA LEU A 695 17.74 -24.91 32.17
C LEU A 695 18.43 -24.91 33.53
N THR A 696 18.10 -25.87 34.39
CA THR A 696 18.87 -26.16 35.60
C THR A 696 20.00 -27.12 35.28
N LEU A 697 21.23 -26.73 35.62
CA LEU A 697 22.42 -27.49 35.26
C LEU A 697 22.63 -28.68 36.18
N THR A 698 22.65 -29.88 35.59
CA THR A 698 22.84 -31.13 36.33
C THR A 698 24.31 -31.57 36.33
N PRO A 699 24.72 -32.46 37.26
CA PRO A 699 26.07 -33.01 37.28
C PRO A 699 26.54 -33.65 35.97
N ALA A 700 25.62 -34.17 35.16
CA ALA A 700 25.94 -34.82 33.89
C ALA A 700 26.46 -33.85 32.82
N LEU A 701 26.19 -32.54 32.97
CA LEU A 701 26.58 -31.51 32.01
C LEU A 701 27.96 -30.91 32.28
N VAL A 702 28.65 -31.33 33.35
CA VAL A 702 29.96 -30.74 33.71
C VAL A 702 30.95 -30.92 32.57
N GLY A 703 31.55 -29.80 32.17
CA GLY A 703 32.55 -29.79 31.12
C GLY A 703 31.97 -29.82 29.72
N SER A 704 30.66 -29.94 29.51
CA SER A 704 30.04 -29.73 28.20
C SER A 704 29.96 -28.25 27.85
N ASP A 705 30.03 -27.95 26.56
CA ASP A 705 29.76 -26.63 25.99
C ASP A 705 28.25 -26.53 25.72
N LEU A 706 27.54 -25.73 26.53
CA LEU A 706 26.08 -25.56 26.42
C LEU A 706 25.72 -24.41 25.49
N SER A 707 24.80 -24.66 24.56
CA SER A 707 24.12 -23.64 23.77
C SER A 707 22.61 -23.87 23.79
N VAL A 708 21.86 -22.90 23.28
CA VAL A 708 20.41 -23.02 23.08
C VAL A 708 20.08 -22.70 21.63
N ARG A 709 19.23 -23.53 21.01
CA ARG A 709 18.60 -23.27 19.72
C ARG A 709 17.20 -22.72 19.99
N VAL A 710 16.88 -21.59 19.38
CA VAL A 710 15.56 -20.97 19.41
C VAL A 710 14.99 -21.03 18.00
N THR A 711 13.78 -21.55 17.86
CA THR A 711 13.09 -21.75 16.58
C THR A 711 11.77 -21.01 16.57
N THR A 712 11.45 -20.35 15.45
CA THR A 712 10.15 -19.71 15.22
C THR A 712 9.08 -20.80 15.02
N ALA A 713 7.92 -20.64 15.65
CA ALA A 713 6.75 -21.51 15.40
C ALA A 713 5.49 -20.69 15.15
N ASP A 714 5.66 -19.56 14.48
CA ASP A 714 4.56 -18.72 14.04
C ASP A 714 3.78 -19.44 12.92
N PRO A 715 2.44 -19.50 12.97
CA PRO A 715 1.65 -20.23 11.98
C PRO A 715 1.69 -19.61 10.57
N VAL A 716 2.08 -18.34 10.45
CA VAL A 716 2.09 -17.61 9.19
C VAL A 716 3.44 -17.69 8.48
N PHE A 717 4.53 -17.70 9.24
CA PHE A 717 5.88 -17.62 8.69
C PHE A 717 6.60 -18.97 8.63
N ALA A 718 7.60 -19.06 7.74
CA ALA A 718 8.48 -20.21 7.68
C ALA A 718 9.26 -20.42 9.01
N VAL A 719 9.55 -21.69 9.31
CA VAL A 719 10.30 -22.10 10.51
C VAL A 719 11.78 -21.81 10.32
N VAL A 720 12.34 -20.95 11.17
CA VAL A 720 13.75 -20.53 11.16
C VAL A 720 14.33 -20.67 12.57
N ALA A 721 15.61 -21.04 12.67
CA ALA A 721 16.29 -21.25 13.94
C ALA A 721 17.56 -20.41 14.09
N GLN A 722 17.83 -19.98 15.32
CA GLN A 722 19.07 -19.30 15.73
C GLN A 722 19.68 -20.02 16.93
N GLU A 723 21.01 -20.03 17.02
CA GLU A 723 21.73 -20.65 18.14
C GLU A 723 22.56 -19.63 18.91
N SER A 724 22.60 -19.79 20.24
CA SER A 724 23.48 -18.99 21.08
C SER A 724 24.95 -19.38 20.92
N THR A 725 25.84 -18.48 21.34
CA THR A 725 27.23 -18.88 21.63
C THR A 725 27.25 -19.92 22.77
N ALA A 726 28.20 -20.85 22.70
CA ALA A 726 28.31 -21.91 23.69
C ALA A 726 29.02 -21.42 24.97
N THR A 727 28.53 -21.85 26.14
CA THR A 727 29.10 -21.56 27.45
C THR A 727 29.51 -22.85 28.16
N ARG A 728 30.76 -22.96 28.60
CA ARG A 728 31.25 -24.17 29.26
C ARG A 728 30.74 -24.31 30.69
N VAL A 729 30.13 -25.45 31.00
CA VAL A 729 29.62 -25.76 32.34
C VAL A 729 30.77 -26.07 33.29
N GLN A 730 30.81 -25.32 34.38
CA GLN A 730 31.75 -25.50 35.47
C GLN A 730 31.15 -26.39 36.58
N PRO A 731 32.00 -27.05 37.39
CA PRO A 731 31.52 -27.69 38.61
C PRO A 731 30.82 -26.69 39.54
N GLY A 732 29.79 -27.17 40.22
CA GLY A 732 29.12 -26.44 41.30
C GLY A 732 30.03 -26.28 42.52
N THR A 733 29.62 -25.45 43.48
CA THR A 733 30.31 -25.25 44.76
C THR A 733 29.57 -25.93 45.89
N ILE A 734 30.31 -26.50 46.84
CA ILE A 734 29.73 -27.06 48.07
C ILE A 734 29.79 -26.00 49.16
N ASP A 735 28.63 -25.63 49.69
CA ASP A 735 28.51 -24.69 50.80
C ASP A 735 28.59 -25.42 52.14
N GLU A 736 29.24 -24.77 53.11
CA GLU A 736 29.33 -25.26 54.48
C GLU A 736 28.21 -24.58 55.27
N LEU A 737 27.16 -25.34 55.60
CA LEU A 737 26.02 -24.83 56.35
C LEU A 737 26.27 -24.88 57.85
N LEU A 738 26.99 -25.91 58.32
CA LEU A 738 27.42 -26.07 59.69
C LEU A 738 28.85 -26.63 59.72
N ALA A 739 29.74 -25.95 60.44
CA ALA A 739 31.14 -26.33 60.52
C ALA A 739 31.37 -27.64 61.28
N PRO A 740 32.31 -28.51 60.85
CA PRO A 740 32.67 -29.72 61.58
C PRO A 740 33.28 -29.42 62.95
N LYS A 741 33.00 -30.24 63.97
CA LYS A 741 33.45 -30.02 65.34
C LYS A 741 33.91 -31.30 66.03
N VAL A 742 35.09 -31.22 66.67
CA VAL A 742 35.62 -32.30 67.51
C VAL A 742 35.03 -32.19 68.93
N ALA A 743 34.58 -33.31 69.48
CA ALA A 743 34.06 -33.44 70.84
C ALA A 743 34.78 -34.56 71.61
N GLY A 744 34.73 -34.47 72.94
CA GLY A 744 35.39 -35.41 73.85
C GLY A 744 36.63 -34.82 74.54
N ARG A 745 37.13 -35.52 75.56
CA ARG A 745 38.30 -35.07 76.34
C ARG A 745 39.59 -35.54 75.66
N ALA A 746 40.40 -34.59 75.18
CA ALA A 746 41.69 -34.84 74.55
C ALA A 746 42.75 -35.33 75.56
N SER A 747 42.67 -36.61 75.94
CA SER A 747 43.62 -37.27 76.82
C SER A 747 43.88 -38.71 76.39
N VAL A 748 45.13 -39.17 76.53
CA VAL A 748 45.54 -40.53 76.13
C VAL A 748 44.62 -41.59 76.75
N GLY A 749 44.16 -42.53 75.92
CA GLY A 749 43.25 -43.62 76.28
C GLY A 749 41.76 -43.30 76.10
N ARG A 750 41.39 -42.02 75.89
CA ARG A 750 40.02 -41.59 75.56
C ARG A 750 39.77 -41.56 74.05
N THR A 751 38.49 -41.55 73.68
CA THR A 751 38.03 -41.41 72.30
C THR A 751 37.55 -39.99 72.07
N LEU A 752 37.99 -39.38 70.97
CA LEU A 752 37.39 -38.18 70.40
C LEU A 752 36.38 -38.57 69.32
N THR A 753 35.30 -37.82 69.23
CA THR A 753 34.27 -37.96 68.18
C THR A 753 34.27 -36.69 67.34
N VAL A 754 34.02 -36.79 66.03
CA VAL A 754 33.81 -35.63 65.15
C VAL A 754 32.38 -35.60 64.66
N ASP A 755 31.72 -34.45 64.82
CA ASP A 755 30.55 -34.07 64.04
C ASP A 755 31.06 -33.53 62.69
N THR A 756 30.64 -34.15 61.60
CA THR A 756 31.14 -33.88 60.25
C THR A 756 30.55 -32.63 59.62
N GLY A 757 29.65 -31.93 60.31
CA GLY A 757 29.00 -30.73 59.80
C GLY A 757 27.86 -31.01 58.82
N ALA A 758 27.26 -29.95 58.29
CA ALA A 758 26.18 -29.98 57.30
C ALA A 758 26.58 -29.20 56.04
N TRP A 759 26.25 -29.74 54.87
CA TRP A 759 26.75 -29.27 53.58
C TRP A 759 25.60 -29.16 52.57
N SER A 760 25.69 -28.20 51.65
CA SER A 760 24.72 -28.05 50.54
C SER A 760 25.46 -27.93 49.20
N PRO A 761 25.19 -28.82 48.22
CA PRO A 761 24.37 -30.02 48.35
C PRO A 761 24.99 -31.04 49.33
N GLU A 762 24.20 -32.02 49.74
CA GLU A 762 24.74 -33.18 50.47
C GLU A 762 25.72 -33.97 49.58
N GLY A 763 26.71 -34.61 50.19
CA GLY A 763 27.75 -35.37 49.49
C GLY A 763 28.39 -36.44 50.36
N GLU A 764 29.24 -37.25 49.76
CA GLU A 764 30.06 -38.22 50.48
C GLU A 764 31.09 -37.48 51.35
N VAL A 765 31.18 -37.86 52.62
CA VAL A 765 32.08 -37.23 53.58
C VAL A 765 33.21 -38.18 53.98
N ALA A 766 34.43 -37.83 53.59
CA ALA A 766 35.64 -38.53 54.01
C ALA A 766 36.25 -37.86 55.26
N VAL A 767 36.54 -38.67 56.27
CA VAL A 767 37.16 -38.25 57.53
C VAL A 767 38.61 -38.70 57.57
N GLN A 768 39.52 -37.82 57.97
CA GLN A 768 40.90 -38.17 58.25
C GLN A 768 41.41 -37.41 59.48
N TRP A 769 41.72 -38.14 60.55
CA TRP A 769 42.34 -37.54 61.75
C TRP A 769 43.78 -37.14 61.47
N LEU A 770 44.17 -35.99 61.98
CA LEU A 770 45.50 -35.40 61.82
C LEU A 770 46.19 -35.29 63.17
N ARG A 771 47.51 -35.47 63.19
CA ARG A 771 48.40 -35.18 64.32
C ARG A 771 49.42 -34.13 63.86
N ASP A 772 49.39 -32.96 64.49
CA ASP A 772 50.17 -31.78 64.11
C ASP A 772 50.06 -31.45 62.61
N GLY A 773 48.85 -31.59 62.04
CA GLY A 773 48.57 -31.34 60.63
C GLY A 773 48.80 -32.54 59.70
N GLU A 774 49.47 -33.59 60.16
CA GLU A 774 49.80 -34.77 59.34
C GLU A 774 48.79 -35.92 59.51
N PRO A 775 48.41 -36.63 58.43
CA PRO A 775 47.45 -37.73 58.50
C PRO A 775 47.87 -38.88 59.42
N VAL A 776 47.01 -39.25 60.37
CA VAL A 776 47.18 -40.47 61.17
C VAL A 776 46.71 -41.67 60.36
N ARG A 777 47.64 -42.56 60.01
CA ARG A 777 47.37 -43.72 59.16
C ARG A 777 46.20 -44.57 59.69
N GLY A 778 45.17 -44.76 58.86
CA GLY A 778 44.00 -45.61 59.15
C GLY A 778 42.96 -44.97 60.08
N ALA A 779 43.17 -43.74 60.55
CA ALA A 779 42.22 -43.02 61.39
C ALA A 779 41.20 -42.27 60.52
N THR A 780 40.26 -43.03 59.94
CA THR A 780 39.25 -42.51 59.00
C THR A 780 37.81 -42.64 59.50
N LYS A 781 37.62 -43.08 60.76
CA LYS A 781 36.29 -43.16 61.39
C LYS A 781 35.93 -41.83 62.03
N THR A 782 34.64 -41.61 62.29
CA THR A 782 34.15 -40.47 63.10
C THR A 782 34.61 -40.52 64.56
N GLU A 783 35.19 -41.65 64.98
CA GLU A 783 35.81 -41.84 66.29
C GLU A 783 37.32 -42.09 66.17
N TYR A 784 38.11 -41.45 67.04
CA TYR A 784 39.54 -41.69 67.16
C TYR A 784 39.97 -41.86 68.61
N ARG A 785 40.51 -43.05 68.91
CA ARG A 785 41.05 -43.37 70.23
C ARG A 785 42.48 -42.88 70.34
N LEU A 786 42.69 -41.90 71.22
CA LEU A 786 43.99 -41.31 71.49
C LEU A 786 44.91 -42.34 72.15
N ASN A 787 46.11 -42.52 71.60
CA ASN A 787 47.12 -43.43 72.10
C ASN A 787 48.38 -42.67 72.55
N GLY A 788 49.39 -43.39 73.02
CA GLY A 788 50.63 -42.79 73.55
C GLY A 788 51.37 -41.90 72.54
N HIS A 789 51.22 -42.15 71.24
CA HIS A 789 51.84 -41.33 70.19
C HIS A 789 51.14 -39.98 69.96
N ASP A 790 49.94 -39.77 70.49
CA ASP A 790 49.24 -38.50 70.39
C ASP A 790 49.60 -37.53 71.54
N LEU A 791 50.26 -38.02 72.60
CA LEU A 791 50.56 -37.23 73.80
C LEU A 791 51.36 -35.96 73.45
N ARG A 792 50.89 -34.80 73.93
CA ARG A 792 51.45 -33.45 73.69
C ARG A 792 51.32 -32.92 72.26
N HIS A 793 50.86 -33.73 71.30
CA HIS A 793 50.54 -33.30 69.94
C HIS A 793 49.15 -32.67 69.87
N HIS A 794 48.91 -31.88 68.82
CA HIS A 794 47.60 -31.35 68.49
C HIS A 794 46.88 -32.30 67.53
N VAL A 795 45.63 -32.61 67.84
CA VAL A 795 44.79 -33.48 67.02
C VAL A 795 43.66 -32.65 66.42
N SER A 796 43.53 -32.69 65.10
CA SER A 796 42.42 -32.09 64.35
C SER A 796 41.86 -33.11 63.36
N VAL A 797 40.77 -32.76 62.67
CA VAL A 797 40.17 -33.63 61.65
C VAL A 797 40.08 -32.88 60.34
N ARG A 798 40.56 -33.51 59.26
CA ARG A 798 40.30 -33.10 57.89
C ARG A 798 39.01 -33.77 57.42
N ILE A 799 38.05 -32.96 57.01
CA ILE A 799 36.80 -33.37 56.40
C ILE A 799 36.88 -33.00 54.93
N THR A 800 36.71 -33.97 54.04
CA THR A 800 36.59 -33.74 52.59
C THR A 800 35.22 -34.18 52.14
N VAL A 801 34.47 -33.27 51.52
CA VAL A 801 33.14 -33.52 50.98
C VAL A 801 33.21 -33.57 49.47
N THR A 802 32.65 -34.63 48.89
CA THR A 802 32.56 -34.84 47.44
C THR A 802 31.12 -35.08 47.05
N ALA A 803 30.60 -34.28 46.12
CA ALA A 803 29.27 -34.45 45.53
C ALA A 803 29.42 -34.54 43.99
N PRO A 804 28.66 -35.39 43.29
CA PRO A 804 28.74 -35.53 41.84
C PRO A 804 28.54 -34.19 41.13
N GLY A 805 29.50 -33.78 40.29
CA GLY A 805 29.43 -32.52 39.54
C GLY A 805 29.77 -31.25 40.34
N TYR A 806 30.21 -31.38 41.59
CA TYR A 806 30.66 -30.27 42.43
C TYR A 806 32.16 -30.36 42.71
N ALA A 807 32.82 -29.21 42.83
CA ALA A 807 34.20 -29.15 43.28
C ALA A 807 34.28 -29.62 44.75
N SER A 808 35.15 -30.59 45.03
CA SER A 808 35.32 -31.13 46.38
C SER A 808 35.73 -30.03 47.36
N LYS A 809 35.11 -29.99 48.55
CA LYS A 809 35.46 -29.03 49.60
C LYS A 809 36.19 -29.75 50.72
N THR A 810 37.28 -29.16 51.21
CA THR A 810 38.05 -29.70 52.34
C THR A 810 38.17 -28.65 53.43
N VAL A 811 37.85 -29.04 54.66
CA VAL A 811 37.91 -28.20 55.86
C VAL A 811 38.65 -28.95 56.96
N VAL A 812 39.41 -28.24 57.78
CA VAL A 812 40.13 -28.80 58.93
C VAL A 812 39.56 -28.18 60.20
N THR A 813 39.16 -29.01 61.17
CA THR A 813 38.65 -28.52 62.46
C THR A 813 39.75 -27.82 63.25
N ASP A 814 39.34 -27.00 64.24
CA ASP A 814 40.25 -26.56 65.28
C ASP A 814 40.96 -27.76 65.94
N ALA A 815 42.24 -27.57 66.25
CA ALA A 815 43.06 -28.63 66.82
C ALA A 815 42.98 -28.64 68.35
N VAL A 816 42.84 -29.83 68.94
CA VAL A 816 42.82 -30.04 70.39
C VAL A 816 44.14 -30.64 70.86
N ARG A 817 44.76 -30.05 71.90
CA ARG A 817 46.03 -30.55 72.44
C ARG A 817 45.80 -31.75 73.36
N VAL A 818 46.49 -32.86 73.11
CA VAL A 818 46.31 -34.10 73.87
C VAL A 818 47.14 -34.10 75.16
N THR A 819 46.46 -34.37 76.27
CA THR A 819 47.04 -34.43 77.62
C THR A 819 47.20 -35.87 78.14
N ALA A 820 47.93 -36.06 79.24
CA ALA A 820 48.05 -37.39 79.86
C ALA A 820 46.70 -37.82 80.45
N GLY A 821 46.31 -39.09 80.25
CA GLY A 821 45.13 -39.67 80.90
C GLY A 821 45.37 -39.84 82.40
N THR A 822 44.41 -39.43 83.23
CA THR A 822 44.41 -39.77 84.67
C THR A 822 44.15 -41.27 84.83
N ALA A 823 45.11 -42.02 85.37
CA ALA A 823 44.92 -43.42 85.74
C ALA A 823 43.76 -43.56 86.75
N PRO A 824 42.95 -44.64 86.72
CA PRO A 824 42.03 -44.92 87.81
C PRO A 824 42.86 -45.19 89.06
N HIS A 825 42.63 -44.43 90.13
CA HIS A 825 43.19 -44.73 91.44
C HIS A 825 42.68 -46.10 91.90
N GLY A 826 43.54 -47.12 91.88
CA GLY A 826 43.34 -48.32 92.67
C GLY A 826 43.42 -47.93 94.15
N HIS A 827 42.29 -47.99 94.85
CA HIS A 827 42.22 -47.81 96.29
C HIS A 827 43.04 -48.91 96.99
N GLY A 828 44.24 -48.55 97.46
CA GLY A 828 44.95 -49.29 98.51
C GLY A 828 44.43 -48.85 99.87
N GLY A 829 43.46 -49.59 100.42
CA GLY A 829 43.04 -49.45 101.81
C GLY A 829 43.71 -50.51 102.69
N HIS A 830 44.75 -50.11 103.43
CA HIS A 830 45.26 -50.88 104.57
C HIS A 830 44.78 -50.22 105.87
N GLY A 831 44.12 -51.00 106.72
CA GLY A 831 43.99 -50.76 108.16
C GLY A 831 44.16 -52.10 108.88
N GLY A 832 45.12 -52.17 109.81
CA GLY A 832 45.43 -53.35 110.63
C GLY A 832 44.26 -53.81 111.53
N HIS A 833 44.33 -54.92 112.26
CA HIS A 833 45.47 -55.46 113.02
C HIS A 833 45.13 -56.86 113.59
N THR A 834 46.14 -57.77 113.67
CA THR A 834 46.38 -58.83 114.71
C THR A 834 45.32 -59.90 115.02
N LEU A 835 45.57 -61.17 115.41
CA LEU A 835 46.67 -61.91 116.07
C LEU A 835 46.41 -63.42 115.86
N GLY A 836 47.44 -64.28 115.91
CA GLY A 836 47.29 -65.74 116.07
C GLY A 836 48.29 -66.54 115.28
#